data_AF-A0A8H3RJS4-F1
#
_entry.id   AF-A0A8H3RJS4-F1
#
_cell.length_a   1.000
_cell.length_b   1.000
_cell.length_c   1.000
_cell.angle_alpha   90.00
_cell.angle_beta   90.00
_cell.angle_gamma   90.00
#
_symmetry.space_group_name_H-M   'P 1'
#
loop_
_entity.id
_entity.type
_entity.pdbx_description
1 polymer ?
#
loop_
_entity_poly.entity_id
_entity_poly.type
_entity_poly.pdbx_seq_one_letter_code
_entity_poly.pdbx_strand_id
1 'polypeptide(L)'
;MPLTPEQVQIIKATVPVLVEHGTTITSVFYKNMLTAHPELHNVFNTAHQVSGHQARALAGALFAYASNIDNLGALGPAVELICHKHASLYIKPDDYKIVGKFLLEAMGQVLGDALTPEILDAWATAYWQLADIMIGREAQLYEQAEGWTDFRDFVVAQKVPESSEITSFYLKPVDGKPLPAFRPGQYISVQTHVPELNYLQARQYSLSDMHRSDYYRISVKKEPGLNPAEPGAKAHPGYVSNILHDFINEGDTIKVSHPYGDFFLSDAKAANPVVLISAGVGLTPMTSILNTLTSESPERKVSFIHGARNAQARAFKNHITTLEKKLPNLKSTFFTSHPTEEDKEDEDYQYRGRVDLSKLDSNQDLFLDDATTEYYVCGPDTFMTDMLNVLKSKGQSTQQSTQQTKLSASATASNAPDRVSPSPFPQYTYSYSLGHTDQYEGGWDPSTGTIPREINAQIDQAFANVDMNLRNAGGEGWSQVYRVNSYHVPINDEALEAMVRNFHKWVPGHKPIWTCVGVTRLGEDDMRVEIEVVAHMPPAEKKQSRGKYTTKACEECRRRRAKCDGQKPSCSRCVQWSISCQYSSNEDGRRPASKFYVDLLRQRIQFLEEFLAKRGIDPDAEKSLEEDAAEVTSYLQALCDQFKGCLALDESLNFDDDGEMRFFGPTSGRLQFAASGALPEEGSKARVELEPFASNAYEPFIPTELESHLIDLYFTWEQPWYQIVDEDLFRHSMAHRGRYFTPLLLYSILAMGSRYSDRVETRTDANDPNTAGRFFFEQAKTLLHREMERPSLTTIQALGLIGMFYIATGADAAGWLHHGMANRLSLDMGLNLDPAAFDRAVRRVCSMLDVQGAVNLPSHAEPSSPRQRAIRSLQTALIQICQIHEKIFMSLWGPKPTLNQRQRPAFLKSCLLDLKTWLYDLPPELRIDQPNHLPHAYALHMVYHTARILLAKPFTIRHQSASSDTDANVGVQIQTQAKSVSADSARAICTIAQKYRQQFGSFHLSPITAMHCTLSAAMVLLEDISGEDMLPSQKSRLEVCVGVLEELAGSWQPARRIGNNLRRLLSARYNLTLPGSETEGPLQQTGDDLFAPSMGFDFVNGGTTDFLPQYAEGLPSAPGLPPALDSLPVDYGLFDVLNQMNMDRMW
;
A
#
# COMPACT_ATOMS: atom_id res chain seq x y z
N MET A 1 -10.77 -29.62 -26.29
CA MET A 1 -9.56 -30.32 -26.81
C MET A 1 -8.38 -29.97 -25.92
N PRO A 2 -7.36 -30.84 -25.74
CA PRO A 2 -6.13 -30.45 -25.06
C PRO A 2 -5.34 -29.46 -25.93
N LEU A 3 -4.74 -28.43 -25.33
CA LEU A 3 -3.84 -27.54 -26.06
C LEU A 3 -2.58 -28.29 -26.51
N THR A 4 -2.05 -27.94 -27.67
CA THR A 4 -0.75 -28.45 -28.11
C THR A 4 0.39 -27.76 -27.35
N PRO A 5 1.58 -28.38 -27.23
CA PRO A 5 2.74 -27.72 -26.61
C PRO A 5 3.11 -26.39 -27.28
N GLU A 6 2.94 -26.30 -28.60
CA GLU A 6 3.15 -25.08 -29.39
C GLU A 6 2.16 -23.98 -28.99
N GLN A 7 0.86 -24.30 -28.88
CA GLN A 7 -0.16 -23.34 -28.43
C GLN A 7 0.10 -22.86 -26.99
N VAL A 8 0.54 -23.74 -26.10
CA VAL A 8 0.91 -23.36 -24.72
C VAL A 8 2.07 -22.37 -24.71
N GLN A 9 3.09 -22.57 -25.54
CA GLN A 9 4.20 -21.63 -25.68
C GLN A 9 3.75 -20.28 -26.24
N ILE A 10 2.87 -20.28 -27.26
CA ILE A 10 2.30 -19.05 -27.83
C ILE A 10 1.52 -18.27 -26.77
N ILE A 11 0.68 -18.94 -25.99
CA ILE A 11 -0.10 -18.28 -24.93
C ILE A 11 0.83 -17.66 -23.91
N LYS A 12 1.82 -18.41 -23.41
CA LYS A 12 2.83 -17.89 -22.47
C LYS A 12 3.59 -16.68 -22.99
N ALA A 13 4.01 -16.72 -24.26
CA ALA A 13 4.72 -15.62 -24.90
C ALA A 13 3.85 -14.37 -25.07
N THR A 14 2.52 -14.54 -25.17
CA THR A 14 1.55 -13.45 -25.37
C THR A 14 0.90 -12.96 -24.07
N VAL A 15 1.14 -13.61 -22.92
CA VAL A 15 0.65 -13.17 -21.60
C VAL A 15 1.06 -11.73 -21.27
N PRO A 16 2.32 -11.29 -21.44
CA PRO A 16 2.72 -9.91 -21.11
C PRO A 16 1.91 -8.86 -21.88
N VAL A 17 1.59 -9.13 -23.14
CA VAL A 17 0.77 -8.25 -23.99
C VAL A 17 -0.66 -8.13 -23.45
N LEU A 18 -1.24 -9.23 -22.93
CA LEU A 18 -2.52 -9.18 -22.22
C LEU A 18 -2.44 -8.45 -20.88
N VAL A 19 -1.30 -8.43 -20.19
CA VAL A 19 -1.16 -7.66 -18.94
C VAL A 19 -1.23 -6.17 -19.23
N GLU A 20 -0.58 -5.72 -20.30
CA GLU A 20 -0.58 -4.32 -20.72
C GLU A 20 -1.94 -3.86 -21.24
N HIS A 21 -2.58 -4.65 -22.11
CA HIS A 21 -3.82 -4.25 -22.80
C HIS A 21 -5.11 -4.86 -22.21
N GLY A 22 -5.02 -5.69 -21.18
CA GLY A 22 -6.14 -6.52 -20.69
C GLY A 22 -7.37 -5.73 -20.25
N THR A 23 -7.19 -4.56 -19.63
CA THR A 23 -8.29 -3.67 -19.23
C THR A 23 -8.98 -2.99 -20.41
N THR A 24 -8.21 -2.63 -21.44
CA THR A 24 -8.73 -2.07 -22.70
C THR A 24 -9.53 -3.13 -23.46
N ILE A 25 -8.98 -4.34 -23.60
CA ILE A 25 -9.65 -5.48 -24.26
C ILE A 25 -10.98 -5.77 -23.57
N THR A 26 -10.99 -5.90 -22.25
CA THR A 26 -12.23 -6.22 -21.52
C THR A 26 -13.24 -5.08 -21.54
N SER A 27 -12.80 -3.82 -21.60
CA SER A 27 -13.69 -2.66 -21.75
C SER A 27 -14.37 -2.63 -23.13
N VAL A 28 -13.61 -2.88 -24.21
CA VAL A 28 -14.15 -3.00 -25.58
C VAL A 28 -15.08 -4.21 -25.69
N PHE A 29 -14.71 -5.34 -25.09
CA PHE A 29 -15.53 -6.54 -25.00
C PHE A 29 -16.91 -6.27 -24.40
N TYR A 30 -16.98 -5.68 -23.19
CA TYR A 30 -18.27 -5.42 -22.55
C TYR A 30 -19.12 -4.42 -23.34
N LYS A 31 -18.50 -3.37 -23.90
CA LYS A 31 -19.19 -2.40 -24.74
C LYS A 31 -19.84 -3.08 -25.96
N ASN A 32 -19.08 -3.87 -26.70
CA ASN A 32 -19.56 -4.52 -27.93
C ASN A 32 -20.61 -5.59 -27.62
N MET A 33 -20.37 -6.42 -26.59
CA MET A 33 -21.29 -7.48 -26.19
C MET A 33 -22.62 -6.94 -25.71
N LEU A 34 -22.64 -5.94 -24.81
CA LEU A 34 -23.89 -5.38 -24.27
C LEU A 34 -24.66 -4.55 -25.30
N THR A 35 -23.97 -3.97 -26.29
CA THR A 35 -24.63 -3.29 -27.42
C THR A 35 -25.34 -4.29 -28.33
N ALA A 36 -24.70 -5.44 -28.60
CA ALA A 36 -25.25 -6.48 -29.46
C ALA A 36 -26.30 -7.38 -28.76
N HIS A 37 -26.14 -7.58 -27.45
CA HIS A 37 -27.00 -8.41 -26.60
C HIS A 37 -27.48 -7.64 -25.35
N PRO A 38 -28.41 -6.68 -25.51
CA PRO A 38 -28.93 -5.89 -24.38
C PRO A 38 -29.60 -6.73 -23.29
N GLU A 39 -30.10 -7.91 -23.62
CA GLU A 39 -30.70 -8.85 -22.66
C GLU A 39 -29.74 -9.28 -21.54
N LEU A 40 -28.43 -9.24 -21.78
CA LEU A 40 -27.39 -9.57 -20.80
C LEU A 40 -27.26 -8.53 -19.69
N HIS A 41 -27.86 -7.34 -19.83
CA HIS A 41 -28.01 -6.38 -18.72
C HIS A 41 -28.82 -6.97 -17.54
N ASN A 42 -29.61 -8.02 -17.76
CA ASN A 42 -30.32 -8.71 -16.68
C ASN A 42 -29.42 -9.62 -15.82
N VAL A 43 -28.25 -9.98 -16.34
CA VAL A 43 -27.29 -10.89 -15.70
C VAL A 43 -26.10 -10.11 -15.14
N PHE A 44 -25.56 -9.17 -15.92
CA PHE A 44 -24.42 -8.37 -15.51
C PHE A 44 -24.80 -7.22 -14.58
N ASN A 45 -23.91 -6.95 -13.64
CA ASN A 45 -24.09 -5.86 -12.69
C ASN A 45 -23.65 -4.54 -13.32
N THR A 46 -24.59 -3.65 -13.62
CA THR A 46 -24.34 -2.31 -14.18
C THR A 46 -23.37 -1.49 -13.32
N ALA A 47 -23.34 -1.72 -11.99
CA ALA A 47 -22.40 -1.06 -11.10
C ALA A 47 -20.93 -1.32 -11.43
N HIS A 48 -20.63 -2.58 -11.73
CA HIS A 48 -19.27 -3.02 -11.96
C HIS A 48 -18.80 -2.68 -13.37
N GLN A 49 -19.75 -2.46 -14.28
CA GLN A 49 -19.49 -1.92 -15.62
C GLN A 49 -19.06 -0.45 -15.53
N VAL A 50 -19.81 0.36 -14.77
CA VAL A 50 -19.53 1.78 -14.60
C VAL A 50 -18.19 2.01 -13.87
N SER A 51 -17.87 1.23 -12.84
CA SER A 51 -16.62 1.34 -12.07
C SER A 51 -15.39 0.69 -12.73
N GLY A 52 -15.56 0.04 -13.90
CA GLY A 52 -14.50 -0.72 -14.56
C GLY A 52 -13.99 -1.92 -13.76
N HIS A 53 -14.65 -2.28 -12.65
CA HIS A 53 -14.25 -3.40 -11.81
C HIS A 53 -14.40 -4.73 -12.54
N GLN A 54 -15.48 -4.91 -13.32
CA GLN A 54 -15.73 -6.16 -14.02
C GLN A 54 -14.72 -6.42 -15.15
N ALA A 55 -14.30 -5.35 -15.83
CA ALA A 55 -13.25 -5.38 -16.84
C ALA A 55 -11.91 -5.84 -16.22
N ARG A 56 -11.51 -5.24 -15.10
CA ARG A 56 -10.30 -5.64 -14.36
C ARG A 56 -10.36 -7.07 -13.83
N ALA A 57 -11.49 -7.49 -13.25
CA ALA A 57 -11.65 -8.84 -12.71
C ALA A 57 -11.55 -9.92 -13.80
N LEU A 58 -12.16 -9.70 -14.97
CA LEU A 58 -12.06 -10.61 -16.10
C LEU A 58 -10.62 -10.67 -16.65
N ALA A 59 -9.95 -9.53 -16.77
CA ALA A 59 -8.54 -9.48 -17.21
C ALA A 59 -7.63 -10.25 -16.24
N GLY A 60 -7.81 -10.05 -14.92
CA GLY A 60 -7.07 -10.77 -13.88
C GLY A 60 -7.32 -12.28 -13.90
N ALA A 61 -8.56 -12.71 -14.14
CA ALA A 61 -8.89 -14.13 -14.27
C ALA A 61 -8.23 -14.76 -15.51
N LEU A 62 -8.25 -14.08 -16.66
CA LEU A 62 -7.57 -14.52 -17.88
C LEU A 62 -6.04 -14.62 -17.67
N PHE A 63 -5.45 -13.64 -16.97
CA PHE A 63 -4.04 -13.66 -16.61
C PHE A 63 -3.69 -14.83 -15.68
N ALA A 64 -4.48 -15.05 -14.62
CA ALA A 64 -4.26 -16.15 -13.69
C ALA A 64 -4.38 -17.51 -14.39
N TYR A 65 -5.35 -17.65 -15.30
CA TYR A 65 -5.49 -18.85 -16.13
C TYR A 65 -4.27 -19.07 -17.04
N ALA A 66 -3.87 -18.05 -17.80
CA ALA A 66 -2.75 -18.17 -18.73
C ALA A 66 -1.41 -18.43 -18.02
N SER A 67 -1.20 -17.83 -16.84
CA SER A 67 -0.01 -18.06 -16.01
C SER A 67 0.06 -19.46 -15.41
N ASN A 68 -1.08 -20.15 -15.27
CA ASN A 68 -1.17 -21.49 -14.70
C ASN A 68 -1.56 -22.55 -15.75
N ILE A 69 -1.36 -22.28 -17.04
CA ILE A 69 -1.84 -23.15 -18.12
C ILE A 69 -1.22 -24.57 -18.10
N ASP A 70 -0.02 -24.73 -17.52
CA ASP A 70 0.61 -26.05 -17.32
C ASP A 70 0.07 -26.81 -16.10
N ASN A 71 -0.55 -26.08 -15.15
CA ASN A 71 -1.05 -26.64 -13.90
C ASN A 71 -2.44 -26.08 -13.58
N LEU A 72 -3.42 -26.47 -14.39
CA LEU A 72 -4.82 -26.09 -14.20
C LEU A 72 -5.39 -26.53 -12.83
N GLY A 73 -4.77 -27.52 -12.18
CA GLY A 73 -5.14 -27.94 -10.83
C GLY A 73 -4.99 -26.82 -9.79
N ALA A 74 -4.04 -25.89 -9.99
CA ALA A 74 -3.88 -24.72 -9.11
C ALA A 74 -5.08 -23.77 -9.16
N LEU A 75 -5.83 -23.77 -10.27
CA LEU A 75 -7.01 -22.91 -10.46
C LEU A 75 -8.29 -23.54 -9.90
N GLY A 76 -8.25 -24.81 -9.47
CA GLY A 76 -9.42 -25.56 -9.00
C GLY A 76 -10.32 -24.78 -8.02
N PRO A 77 -9.77 -24.21 -6.92
CA PRO A 77 -10.57 -23.43 -5.97
C PRO A 77 -11.23 -22.18 -6.59
N ALA A 78 -10.53 -21.47 -7.49
CA ALA A 78 -11.08 -20.29 -8.15
C ALA A 78 -12.19 -20.65 -9.15
N VAL A 79 -11.99 -21.72 -9.93
CA VAL A 79 -13.00 -22.24 -10.86
C VAL A 79 -14.25 -22.68 -10.10
N GLU A 80 -14.09 -23.37 -8.97
CA GLU A 80 -15.22 -23.79 -8.13
C GLU A 80 -16.04 -22.58 -7.68
N LEU A 81 -15.40 -21.55 -7.12
CA LEU A 81 -16.07 -20.32 -6.69
C LEU A 81 -16.86 -19.65 -7.82
N ILE A 82 -16.27 -19.57 -9.03
CA ILE A 82 -16.92 -18.94 -10.18
C ILE A 82 -18.12 -19.78 -10.66
N CYS A 83 -17.97 -21.10 -10.74
CA CYS A 83 -19.05 -22.01 -11.15
C CYS A 83 -20.26 -21.94 -10.22
N HIS A 84 -20.07 -21.84 -8.90
CA HIS A 84 -21.18 -21.62 -7.95
C HIS A 84 -21.89 -20.29 -8.20
N LYS A 85 -21.14 -19.23 -8.51
CA LYS A 85 -21.73 -17.93 -8.83
C LYS A 85 -22.50 -17.97 -10.15
N HIS A 86 -21.95 -18.60 -11.17
CA HIS A 86 -22.62 -18.80 -12.46
C HIS A 86 -23.89 -19.63 -12.32
N ALA A 87 -23.85 -20.71 -11.55
CA ALA A 87 -25.02 -21.53 -11.25
C ALA A 87 -26.13 -20.70 -10.56
N SER A 88 -25.76 -19.81 -9.63
CA SER A 88 -26.70 -18.90 -8.96
C SER A 88 -27.35 -17.86 -9.87
N LEU A 89 -26.79 -17.63 -11.06
CA LEU A 89 -27.29 -16.73 -12.09
C LEU A 89 -27.88 -17.48 -13.30
N TYR A 90 -27.91 -18.81 -13.25
CA TYR A 90 -28.39 -19.69 -14.33
C TYR A 90 -27.71 -19.45 -15.69
N ILE A 91 -26.38 -19.24 -15.67
CA ILE A 91 -25.57 -19.14 -16.90
C ILE A 91 -25.67 -20.44 -17.71
N LYS A 92 -25.86 -20.29 -19.03
CA LYS A 92 -26.06 -21.39 -19.98
C LYS A 92 -24.81 -21.63 -20.81
N PRO A 93 -24.62 -22.85 -21.34
CA PRO A 93 -23.50 -23.15 -22.25
C PRO A 93 -23.46 -22.25 -23.50
N ASP A 94 -24.62 -21.79 -23.98
CA ASP A 94 -24.69 -20.88 -25.13
C ASP A 94 -24.17 -19.46 -24.81
N ASP A 95 -24.20 -19.03 -23.54
CA ASP A 95 -23.67 -17.73 -23.13
C ASP A 95 -22.14 -17.67 -23.32
N TYR A 96 -21.44 -18.80 -23.14
CA TYR A 96 -20.01 -18.91 -23.44
C TYR A 96 -19.69 -18.69 -24.92
N LYS A 97 -20.59 -19.07 -25.84
CA LYS A 97 -20.39 -18.79 -27.28
C LYS A 97 -20.42 -17.29 -27.55
N ILE A 98 -21.34 -16.57 -26.89
CA ILE A 98 -21.47 -15.12 -27.00
C ILE A 98 -20.22 -14.45 -26.42
N VAL A 99 -19.86 -14.79 -25.18
CA VAL A 99 -18.70 -14.23 -24.49
C VAL A 99 -17.41 -14.47 -25.27
N GLY A 100 -17.17 -15.70 -25.71
CA GLY A 100 -15.98 -16.07 -26.49
C GLY A 100 -15.87 -15.29 -27.80
N LYS A 101 -16.97 -15.14 -28.54
CA LYS A 101 -17.00 -14.36 -29.78
C LYS A 101 -16.58 -12.91 -29.54
N PHE A 102 -17.24 -12.20 -28.63
CA PHE A 102 -16.96 -10.77 -28.41
C PHE A 102 -15.60 -10.53 -27.74
N LEU A 103 -15.11 -11.48 -26.92
CA LEU A 103 -13.79 -11.37 -26.31
C LEU A 103 -12.68 -11.48 -27.36
N LEU A 104 -12.76 -12.48 -28.25
CA LEU A 104 -11.78 -12.67 -29.33
C LEU A 104 -11.85 -11.54 -30.36
N GLU A 105 -13.05 -11.04 -30.69
CA GLU A 105 -13.20 -9.85 -31.55
C GLU A 105 -12.60 -8.59 -30.91
N ALA A 106 -12.77 -8.42 -29.59
CA ALA A 106 -12.16 -7.30 -28.87
C ALA A 106 -10.63 -7.40 -28.82
N MET A 107 -10.07 -8.61 -28.67
CA MET A 107 -8.62 -8.82 -28.81
C MET A 107 -8.13 -8.41 -30.20
N GLY A 108 -8.85 -8.77 -31.27
CA GLY A 108 -8.52 -8.37 -32.63
C GLY A 108 -8.60 -6.85 -32.86
N GLN A 109 -9.58 -6.18 -32.26
CA GLN A 109 -9.71 -4.72 -32.37
C GLN A 109 -8.58 -3.97 -31.65
N VAL A 110 -8.14 -4.46 -30.49
CA VAL A 110 -7.12 -3.77 -29.68
C VAL A 110 -5.70 -4.08 -30.16
N LEU A 111 -5.43 -5.34 -30.52
CA LEU A 111 -4.09 -5.77 -30.92
C LEU A 111 -3.82 -5.55 -32.42
N GLY A 112 -4.87 -5.41 -33.25
CA GLY A 112 -4.73 -5.18 -34.68
C GLY A 112 -3.86 -6.22 -35.37
N ASP A 113 -2.86 -5.78 -36.14
CA ASP A 113 -1.94 -6.64 -36.88
C ASP A 113 -1.04 -7.51 -35.98
N ALA A 114 -0.92 -7.20 -34.68
CA ALA A 114 -0.17 -8.02 -33.73
C ALA A 114 -0.88 -9.34 -33.40
N LEU A 115 -2.18 -9.45 -33.66
CA LEU A 115 -2.93 -10.69 -33.46
C LEU A 115 -2.85 -11.57 -34.72
N THR A 116 -1.77 -12.34 -34.83
CA THR A 116 -1.61 -13.28 -35.94
C THR A 116 -2.67 -14.41 -35.88
N PRO A 117 -2.99 -15.07 -37.01
CA PRO A 117 -3.95 -16.18 -37.02
C PRO A 117 -3.59 -17.31 -36.04
N GLU A 118 -2.30 -17.56 -35.83
CA GLU A 118 -1.79 -18.58 -34.91
C GLU A 118 -2.04 -18.19 -33.45
N ILE A 119 -1.87 -16.91 -33.11
CA ILE A 119 -2.16 -16.39 -31.77
C ILE A 119 -3.67 -16.44 -31.50
N LEU A 120 -4.48 -16.03 -32.47
CA LEU A 120 -5.94 -16.09 -32.35
C LEU A 120 -6.44 -17.54 -32.15
N ASP A 121 -5.91 -18.50 -32.91
CA ASP A 121 -6.26 -19.92 -32.76
C ASP A 121 -5.87 -20.49 -31.40
N ALA A 122 -4.67 -20.16 -30.91
CA ALA A 122 -4.19 -20.58 -29.61
C ALA A 122 -5.10 -20.05 -28.48
N TRP A 123 -5.44 -18.76 -28.50
CA TRP A 123 -6.33 -18.15 -27.51
C TRP A 123 -7.77 -18.63 -27.61
N ALA A 124 -8.28 -18.89 -28.82
CA ALA A 124 -9.61 -19.49 -29.01
C ALA A 124 -9.67 -20.90 -28.41
N THR A 125 -8.62 -21.70 -28.61
CA THR A 125 -8.52 -23.05 -28.03
C THR A 125 -8.42 -22.99 -26.50
N ALA A 126 -7.64 -22.05 -25.96
CA ALA A 126 -7.50 -21.83 -24.53
C ALA A 126 -8.82 -21.41 -23.86
N TYR A 127 -9.53 -20.47 -24.48
CA TYR A 127 -10.86 -20.04 -24.03
C TYR A 127 -11.82 -21.23 -23.91
N TRP A 128 -11.91 -22.06 -24.96
CA TRP A 128 -12.79 -23.23 -24.95
C TRP A 128 -12.37 -24.30 -23.95
N GLN A 129 -11.06 -24.47 -23.69
CA GLN A 129 -10.62 -25.40 -22.64
C GLN A 129 -11.15 -24.99 -21.26
N LEU A 130 -11.06 -23.71 -20.90
CA LEU A 130 -11.59 -23.21 -19.64
C LEU A 130 -13.12 -23.24 -19.61
N ALA A 131 -13.76 -22.82 -20.71
CA ALA A 131 -15.22 -22.84 -20.85
C ALA A 131 -15.79 -24.26 -20.68
N ASP A 132 -15.19 -25.27 -21.32
CA ASP A 132 -15.62 -26.67 -21.20
C ASP A 132 -15.54 -27.19 -19.76
N ILE A 133 -14.48 -26.82 -19.02
CA ILE A 133 -14.32 -27.17 -17.60
C ILE A 133 -15.44 -26.54 -16.76
N MET A 134 -15.71 -25.25 -16.98
CA MET A 134 -16.74 -24.52 -16.24
C MET A 134 -18.15 -25.02 -16.57
N ILE A 135 -18.47 -25.19 -17.86
CA ILE A 135 -19.74 -25.75 -18.33
C ILE A 135 -19.98 -27.13 -17.72
N GLY A 136 -18.96 -27.99 -17.73
CA GLY A 136 -19.06 -29.32 -17.14
C GLY A 136 -19.32 -29.29 -15.63
N ARG A 137 -18.69 -28.34 -14.91
CA ARG A 137 -18.90 -28.18 -13.47
C ARG A 137 -20.25 -27.56 -13.14
N GLU A 138 -20.69 -26.56 -13.88
CA GLU A 138 -22.01 -25.92 -13.75
C GLU A 138 -23.14 -26.92 -14.01
N ALA A 139 -22.99 -27.78 -15.03
CA ALA A 139 -23.95 -28.86 -15.30
C ALA A 139 -24.14 -29.78 -14.08
N GLN A 140 -23.05 -30.16 -13.40
CA GLN A 140 -23.13 -30.95 -12.17
C GLN A 140 -23.86 -30.21 -11.04
N LEU A 141 -23.68 -28.89 -10.93
CA LEU A 141 -24.38 -28.06 -9.95
C LEU A 141 -25.88 -27.94 -10.26
N TYR A 142 -26.25 -27.85 -11.54
CA TYR A 142 -27.65 -27.86 -11.96
C TYR A 142 -28.33 -29.21 -11.76
N GLU A 143 -27.62 -30.32 -11.98
CA GLU A 143 -28.13 -31.66 -11.66
C GLU A 143 -28.40 -31.85 -10.16
N GLN A 144 -27.58 -31.22 -9.30
CA GLN A 144 -27.75 -31.23 -7.85
C GLN A 144 -28.92 -30.37 -7.35
N ALA A 145 -29.46 -29.47 -8.18
CA ALA A 145 -30.53 -28.54 -7.79
C ALA A 145 -31.92 -29.18 -7.75
N GLU A 146 -32.03 -30.52 -7.80
CA GLU A 146 -33.27 -31.29 -7.67
C GLU A 146 -34.42 -30.81 -8.60
N GLY A 147 -34.07 -30.34 -9.81
CA GLY A 147 -35.03 -29.84 -10.81
C GLY A 147 -35.35 -28.34 -10.69
N TRP A 148 -34.74 -27.61 -9.75
CA TRP A 148 -34.81 -26.15 -9.65
C TRP A 148 -33.86 -25.50 -10.68
N THR A 149 -34.39 -25.27 -11.88
CA THR A 149 -33.61 -24.87 -13.08
C THR A 149 -33.68 -23.39 -13.45
N ASP A 150 -34.52 -22.60 -12.77
CA ASP A 150 -34.67 -21.15 -12.99
C ASP A 150 -35.09 -20.46 -11.68
N PHE A 151 -35.10 -19.12 -11.65
CA PHE A 151 -35.58 -18.35 -10.51
C PHE A 151 -37.02 -18.73 -10.14
N ARG A 152 -37.22 -19.00 -8.85
CA ARG A 152 -38.53 -19.37 -8.27
C ARG A 152 -39.09 -18.18 -7.49
N ASP A 153 -40.40 -18.05 -7.51
CA ASP A 153 -41.10 -16.96 -6.84
C ASP A 153 -41.29 -17.26 -5.34
N PHE A 154 -40.89 -16.30 -4.50
CA PHE A 154 -41.00 -16.35 -3.05
C PHE A 154 -41.75 -15.13 -2.54
N VAL A 155 -42.64 -15.34 -1.58
CA VAL A 155 -43.29 -14.25 -0.84
C VAL A 155 -42.45 -13.87 0.37
N VAL A 156 -42.30 -12.57 0.62
CA VAL A 156 -41.73 -12.04 1.86
C VAL A 156 -42.76 -12.22 2.96
N ALA A 157 -42.61 -13.29 3.75
CA ALA A 157 -43.53 -13.63 4.82
C ALA A 157 -43.34 -12.77 6.06
N GLN A 158 -42.12 -12.27 6.28
CA GLN A 158 -41.79 -11.39 7.40
C GLN A 158 -40.58 -10.51 7.07
N LYS A 159 -40.58 -9.26 7.56
CA LYS A 159 -39.49 -8.29 7.44
C LYS A 159 -39.12 -7.74 8.82
N VAL A 160 -37.90 -8.00 9.27
CA VAL A 160 -37.46 -7.67 10.65
C VAL A 160 -36.21 -6.79 10.60
N PRO A 161 -36.29 -5.53 11.07
CA PRO A 161 -35.10 -4.70 11.26
C PRO A 161 -34.22 -5.29 12.37
N GLU A 162 -32.99 -5.68 12.03
CA GLU A 162 -32.02 -6.27 12.98
C GLU A 162 -31.07 -5.23 13.57
N SER A 163 -30.85 -4.13 12.85
CA SER A 163 -30.02 -2.99 13.24
C SER A 163 -30.44 -1.74 12.48
N SER A 164 -29.77 -0.60 12.70
CA SER A 164 -30.02 0.64 11.95
C SER A 164 -29.75 0.51 10.45
N GLU A 165 -29.00 -0.50 10.02
CA GLU A 165 -28.62 -0.70 8.61
C GLU A 165 -28.93 -2.10 8.06
N ILE A 166 -29.28 -3.09 8.89
CA ILE A 166 -29.53 -4.48 8.46
C ILE A 166 -30.98 -4.87 8.72
N THR A 167 -31.64 -5.43 7.70
CA THR A 167 -33.01 -5.99 7.80
C THR A 167 -33.04 -7.43 7.32
N SER A 168 -33.66 -8.32 8.10
CA SER A 168 -33.91 -9.71 7.76
C SER A 168 -35.22 -9.88 6.99
N PHE A 169 -35.20 -10.71 5.95
CA PHE A 169 -36.35 -11.09 5.14
C PHE A 169 -36.55 -12.60 5.22
N TYR A 170 -37.76 -13.01 5.60
CA TYR A 170 -38.17 -14.40 5.67
C TYR A 170 -38.95 -14.75 4.41
N LEU A 171 -38.39 -15.63 3.60
CA LEU A 171 -38.84 -15.93 2.25
C LEU A 171 -39.51 -17.30 2.24
N LYS A 172 -40.78 -17.36 1.83
CA LYS A 172 -41.53 -18.61 1.66
C LYS A 172 -41.83 -18.85 0.19
N PRO A 173 -41.73 -20.09 -0.31
CA PRO A 173 -42.01 -20.37 -1.72
C PRO A 173 -43.50 -20.22 -2.01
N VAL A 174 -43.85 -19.53 -3.10
CA VAL A 174 -45.26 -19.27 -3.48
C VAL A 174 -45.99 -20.56 -3.88
N ASP A 175 -45.28 -21.52 -4.48
CA ASP A 175 -45.83 -22.82 -4.92
C ASP A 175 -46.05 -23.81 -3.76
N GLY A 176 -45.68 -23.47 -2.53
CA GLY A 176 -45.84 -24.30 -1.33
C GLY A 176 -45.01 -25.59 -1.29
N LYS A 177 -44.11 -25.84 -2.25
CA LYS A 177 -43.25 -27.04 -2.20
C LYS A 177 -42.14 -26.86 -1.16
N PRO A 178 -41.73 -27.93 -0.46
CA PRO A 178 -40.68 -27.84 0.55
C PRO A 178 -39.37 -27.33 -0.06
N LEU A 179 -38.60 -26.60 0.76
CA LEU A 179 -37.30 -26.06 0.36
C LEU A 179 -36.20 -27.13 0.51
N PRO A 180 -35.29 -27.26 -0.47
CA PRO A 180 -34.18 -28.22 -0.38
C PRO A 180 -33.21 -27.83 0.74
N ALA A 181 -32.48 -28.85 1.22
CA ALA A 181 -31.41 -28.67 2.19
C ALA A 181 -30.26 -27.87 1.59
N PHE A 182 -29.77 -26.89 2.34
CA PHE A 182 -28.57 -26.12 1.99
C PHE A 182 -27.50 -26.31 3.07
N ARG A 183 -26.25 -26.05 2.71
CA ARG A 183 -25.13 -26.11 3.66
C ARG A 183 -24.93 -24.74 4.32
N PRO A 184 -24.79 -24.67 5.66
CA PRO A 184 -24.66 -23.39 6.37
C PRO A 184 -23.43 -22.62 5.88
N GLY A 185 -23.65 -21.42 5.37
CA GLY A 185 -22.64 -20.59 4.68
C GLY A 185 -22.97 -20.30 3.21
N GLN A 186 -23.80 -21.13 2.57
CA GLN A 186 -24.28 -20.92 1.20
C GLN A 186 -25.17 -19.67 1.08
N TYR A 187 -25.37 -19.22 -0.16
CA TYR A 187 -26.15 -18.05 -0.51
C TYR A 187 -27.20 -18.36 -1.58
N ILE A 188 -28.16 -17.46 -1.71
CA ILE A 188 -29.13 -17.42 -2.80
C ILE A 188 -28.98 -16.11 -3.58
N SER A 189 -29.33 -16.11 -4.86
CA SER A 189 -29.47 -14.89 -5.64
C SER A 189 -30.91 -14.39 -5.56
N VAL A 190 -31.09 -13.13 -5.18
CA VAL A 190 -32.38 -12.44 -5.26
C VAL A 190 -32.37 -11.56 -6.50
N GLN A 191 -33.34 -11.77 -7.38
CA GLN A 191 -33.54 -10.98 -8.59
C GLN A 191 -34.75 -10.07 -8.43
N THR A 192 -34.56 -8.77 -8.70
CA THR A 192 -35.63 -7.77 -8.66
C THR A 192 -35.51 -6.83 -9.85
N HIS A 193 -36.63 -6.20 -10.22
CA HIS A 193 -36.64 -5.16 -11.24
C HIS A 193 -36.16 -3.84 -10.64
N VAL A 194 -35.22 -3.17 -11.33
CA VAL A 194 -34.70 -1.87 -10.92
C VAL A 194 -35.33 -0.80 -11.81
N PRO A 195 -36.29 0.01 -11.31
CA PRO A 195 -37.02 0.97 -12.14
C PRO A 195 -36.10 1.97 -12.85
N GLU A 196 -35.02 2.43 -12.22
CA GLU A 196 -34.11 3.40 -12.84
C GLU A 196 -33.31 2.82 -14.02
N LEU A 197 -33.06 1.51 -14.02
CA LEU A 197 -32.30 0.83 -15.06
C LEU A 197 -33.20 0.18 -16.11
N ASN A 198 -34.49 -0.03 -15.81
CA ASN A 198 -35.43 -0.80 -16.62
C ASN A 198 -34.97 -2.25 -16.92
N TYR A 199 -34.09 -2.80 -16.08
CA TYR A 199 -33.58 -4.17 -16.18
C TYR A 199 -33.80 -4.93 -14.87
N LEU A 200 -33.78 -6.26 -14.94
CA LEU A 200 -33.67 -7.11 -13.76
C LEU A 200 -32.23 -7.06 -13.24
N GLN A 201 -32.06 -7.09 -11.93
CA GLN A 201 -30.75 -7.18 -11.30
C GLN A 201 -30.79 -8.27 -10.23
N ALA A 202 -29.81 -9.17 -10.28
CA ALA A 202 -29.62 -10.20 -9.29
C ALA A 202 -28.47 -9.84 -8.33
N ARG A 203 -28.67 -10.08 -7.03
CA ARG A 203 -27.61 -9.99 -6.01
C ARG A 203 -27.64 -11.20 -5.09
N GLN A 204 -26.46 -11.66 -4.72
CA GLN A 204 -26.29 -12.79 -3.82
C GLN A 204 -26.47 -12.34 -2.36
N TYR A 205 -27.15 -13.15 -1.56
CA TYR A 205 -27.31 -12.95 -0.13
C TYR A 205 -27.13 -14.29 0.59
N SER A 206 -26.24 -14.33 1.58
CA SER A 206 -26.04 -15.51 2.42
C SER A 206 -27.33 -15.85 3.15
N LEU A 207 -27.64 -17.15 3.19
CA LEU A 207 -28.69 -17.66 4.05
C LEU A 207 -28.23 -17.45 5.50
N SER A 208 -29.01 -16.72 6.29
CA SER A 208 -28.62 -16.23 7.62
C SER A 208 -29.19 -17.05 8.77
N ASP A 209 -29.84 -18.17 8.49
CA ASP A 209 -30.41 -19.10 9.47
C ASP A 209 -30.00 -20.55 9.14
N MET A 210 -30.27 -21.49 10.03
CA MET A 210 -30.10 -22.92 9.76
C MET A 210 -31.06 -23.41 8.68
N HIS A 211 -30.80 -24.59 8.09
CA HIS A 211 -31.71 -25.17 7.12
C HIS A 211 -33.09 -25.44 7.73
N ARG A 212 -34.12 -25.01 7.00
CA ARG A 212 -35.51 -25.34 7.24
C ARG A 212 -36.23 -25.59 5.92
N SER A 213 -37.28 -26.40 5.96
CA SER A 213 -38.09 -26.73 4.78
C SER A 213 -39.20 -25.71 4.50
N ASP A 214 -39.49 -24.81 5.45
CA ASP A 214 -40.62 -23.87 5.42
C ASP A 214 -40.25 -22.46 4.95
N TYR A 215 -39.06 -21.97 5.25
CA TYR A 215 -38.58 -20.65 4.79
C TYR A 215 -37.05 -20.59 4.62
N TYR A 216 -36.60 -19.62 3.82
CA TYR A 216 -35.24 -19.11 3.82
C TYR A 216 -35.17 -17.75 4.49
N ARG A 217 -34.08 -17.46 5.20
CA ARG A 217 -33.83 -16.13 5.75
C ARG A 217 -32.59 -15.53 5.13
N ILE A 218 -32.71 -14.30 4.64
CA ILE A 218 -31.57 -13.47 4.25
C ILE A 218 -31.57 -12.22 5.12
N SER A 219 -30.40 -11.62 5.31
CA SER A 219 -30.27 -10.40 6.09
C SER A 219 -29.42 -9.40 5.32
N VAL A 220 -30.05 -8.30 4.93
CA VAL A 220 -29.56 -7.39 3.91
C VAL A 220 -29.13 -6.10 4.57
N LYS A 221 -27.88 -5.69 4.36
CA LYS A 221 -27.41 -4.35 4.73
C LYS A 221 -27.83 -3.33 3.67
N LYS A 222 -28.38 -2.20 4.11
CA LYS A 222 -28.69 -1.06 3.25
C LYS A 222 -27.38 -0.38 2.86
N GLU A 223 -27.09 -0.34 1.56
CA GLU A 223 -25.87 0.30 1.05
C GLU A 223 -26.19 1.75 0.64
N PRO A 224 -25.50 2.76 1.19
CA PRO A 224 -25.82 4.17 0.94
C PRO A 224 -25.57 4.62 -0.50
N GLY A 225 -24.89 3.80 -1.31
CA GLY A 225 -24.40 4.17 -2.63
C GLY A 225 -23.12 5.01 -2.57
N LEU A 226 -22.42 5.12 -3.70
CA LEU A 226 -21.28 6.03 -3.86
C LEU A 226 -21.82 7.46 -4.06
N ASN A 227 -21.39 8.40 -3.21
CA ASN A 227 -21.81 9.80 -3.27
C ASN A 227 -21.24 10.47 -4.56
N PRO A 228 -22.08 11.01 -5.46
CA PRO A 228 -21.63 11.70 -6.67
C PRO A 228 -20.77 12.95 -6.42
N ALA A 229 -20.71 13.45 -5.18
CA ALA A 229 -20.02 14.69 -4.82
C ALA A 229 -18.49 14.53 -4.60
N GLU A 230 -17.94 13.32 -4.66
CA GLU A 230 -16.48 13.10 -4.65
C GLU A 230 -15.90 13.17 -6.08
N PRO A 231 -14.86 13.99 -6.35
CA PRO A 231 -14.27 14.11 -7.68
C PRO A 231 -13.64 12.78 -8.11
N GLY A 232 -14.24 12.10 -9.09
CA GLY A 232 -13.75 10.85 -9.69
C GLY A 232 -14.61 9.61 -9.44
N ALA A 233 -15.58 9.66 -8.53
CA ALA A 233 -16.53 8.56 -8.35
C ALA A 233 -17.69 8.71 -9.35
N LYS A 234 -17.76 7.82 -10.36
CA LYS A 234 -19.03 7.65 -11.10
C LYS A 234 -20.05 7.12 -10.10
N ALA A 235 -21.02 7.97 -9.72
CA ALA A 235 -22.11 7.67 -8.81
C ALA A 235 -22.64 6.23 -8.98
N HIS A 236 -22.75 5.49 -7.89
CA HIS A 236 -23.42 4.19 -7.95
C HIS A 236 -24.30 3.94 -6.72
N PRO A 237 -25.63 4.00 -6.84
CA PRO A 237 -26.55 3.68 -5.75
C PRO A 237 -26.62 2.16 -5.52
N GLY A 238 -26.79 1.72 -4.27
CA GLY A 238 -27.00 0.31 -3.94
C GLY A 238 -28.39 -0.18 -4.33
N TYR A 239 -28.73 -0.23 -5.63
CA TYR A 239 -30.10 -0.42 -6.13
C TYR A 239 -30.88 -1.53 -5.42
N VAL A 240 -30.40 -2.78 -5.47
CA VAL A 240 -31.15 -3.94 -4.94
C VAL A 240 -31.30 -3.89 -3.42
N SER A 241 -30.28 -3.46 -2.67
CA SER A 241 -30.40 -3.37 -1.21
C SER A 241 -31.35 -2.25 -0.78
N ASN A 242 -31.32 -1.10 -1.45
CA ASN A 242 -32.28 -0.02 -1.20
C ASN A 242 -33.70 -0.42 -1.61
N ILE A 243 -33.88 -1.12 -2.73
CA ILE A 243 -35.21 -1.62 -3.15
C ILE A 243 -35.78 -2.61 -2.12
N LEU A 244 -34.97 -3.54 -1.64
CA LEU A 244 -35.41 -4.49 -0.60
C LEU A 244 -35.80 -3.76 0.70
N HIS A 245 -35.05 -2.73 1.08
CA HIS A 245 -35.33 -1.96 2.31
C HIS A 245 -36.54 -1.02 2.16
N ASP A 246 -36.66 -0.30 1.06
CA ASP A 246 -37.58 0.83 0.93
C ASP A 246 -38.88 0.48 0.23
N PHE A 247 -38.87 -0.47 -0.71
CA PHE A 247 -40.03 -0.77 -1.56
C PHE A 247 -40.61 -2.17 -1.34
N ILE A 248 -39.79 -3.16 -0.95
CA ILE A 248 -40.28 -4.52 -0.71
C ILE A 248 -40.80 -4.67 0.73
N ASN A 249 -42.05 -5.07 0.86
CA ASN A 249 -42.78 -5.24 2.11
C ASN A 249 -43.27 -6.68 2.30
N GLU A 250 -43.81 -6.97 3.47
CA GLU A 250 -44.44 -8.26 3.74
C GLU A 250 -45.63 -8.49 2.79
N GLY A 251 -45.67 -9.66 2.16
CA GLY A 251 -46.65 -10.03 1.12
C GLY A 251 -46.16 -9.83 -0.31
N ASP A 252 -45.08 -9.06 -0.52
CA ASP A 252 -44.50 -8.89 -1.86
C ASP A 252 -43.79 -10.15 -2.34
N THR A 253 -43.73 -10.32 -3.65
CA THR A 253 -43.08 -11.47 -4.30
C THR A 253 -41.73 -11.08 -4.90
N ILE A 254 -40.70 -11.88 -4.64
CA ILE A 254 -39.36 -11.74 -5.19
C ILE A 254 -38.89 -13.05 -5.84
N LYS A 255 -37.95 -12.93 -6.79
CA LYS A 255 -37.37 -14.08 -7.49
C LYS A 255 -36.09 -14.54 -6.81
N VAL A 256 -35.99 -15.84 -6.55
CA VAL A 256 -34.90 -16.45 -5.76
C VAL A 256 -34.30 -17.63 -6.52
N SER A 257 -32.97 -17.76 -6.51
CA SER A 257 -32.28 -18.93 -7.07
C SER A 257 -32.23 -20.11 -6.09
N HIS A 258 -31.85 -21.28 -6.59
CA HIS A 258 -31.40 -22.38 -5.75
C HIS A 258 -30.18 -21.93 -4.90
N PRO A 259 -30.00 -22.47 -3.66
CA PRO A 259 -28.82 -22.22 -2.86
C PRO A 259 -27.53 -22.74 -3.51
N TYR A 260 -26.50 -21.91 -3.58
CA TYR A 260 -25.17 -22.26 -4.08
C TYR A 260 -24.07 -21.67 -3.18
N GLY A 261 -22.82 -22.06 -3.43
CA GLY A 261 -21.65 -21.58 -2.71
C GLY A 261 -20.74 -22.72 -2.26
N ASP A 262 -19.44 -22.44 -2.31
CA ASP A 262 -18.34 -23.31 -1.88
C ASP A 262 -17.87 -23.02 -0.45
N PHE A 263 -18.28 -21.90 0.12
CA PHE A 263 -18.09 -21.57 1.52
C PHE A 263 -19.23 -22.12 2.39
N PHE A 264 -18.94 -23.20 3.13
CA PHE A 264 -19.89 -23.77 4.09
C PHE A 264 -19.19 -24.59 5.17
N LEU A 265 -19.92 -24.85 6.25
CA LEU A 265 -19.52 -25.75 7.34
C LEU A 265 -19.21 -27.17 6.83
N SER A 266 -17.98 -27.67 7.04
CA SER A 266 -17.51 -28.96 6.49
C SER A 266 -18.38 -30.14 6.89
N ASP A 267 -18.57 -30.28 8.19
CA ASP A 267 -19.34 -31.32 8.84
C ASP A 267 -19.91 -30.75 10.14
N ALA A 268 -21.23 -30.73 10.26
CA ALA A 268 -21.90 -30.22 11.45
C ALA A 268 -21.65 -31.12 12.68
N LYS A 269 -21.41 -32.42 12.48
CA LYS A 269 -21.30 -33.44 13.54
C LYS A 269 -19.88 -33.71 14.01
N ALA A 270 -18.89 -33.09 13.38
CA ALA A 270 -17.50 -33.21 13.80
C ALA A 270 -17.28 -32.62 15.19
N ALA A 271 -16.35 -33.18 15.95
CA ALA A 271 -16.08 -32.79 17.34
C ALA A 271 -15.06 -31.64 17.48
N ASN A 272 -14.39 -31.28 16.39
CA ASN A 272 -13.33 -30.25 16.38
C ASN A 272 -13.89 -28.86 16.68
N PRO A 273 -13.16 -27.97 17.39
CA PRO A 273 -13.60 -26.61 17.67
C PRO A 273 -13.84 -25.78 16.39
N VAL A 274 -14.74 -24.80 16.48
CA VAL A 274 -15.04 -23.87 15.38
C VAL A 274 -14.91 -22.43 15.85
N VAL A 275 -14.17 -21.63 15.08
CA VAL A 275 -14.01 -20.18 15.32
C VAL A 275 -14.65 -19.42 14.16
N LEU A 276 -15.67 -18.62 14.48
CA LEU A 276 -16.45 -17.81 13.55
C LEU A 276 -16.04 -16.34 13.71
N ILE A 277 -15.36 -15.78 12.70
CA ILE A 277 -14.81 -14.41 12.74
C ILE A 277 -15.52 -13.57 11.69
N SER A 278 -16.17 -12.48 12.11
CA SER A 278 -16.89 -11.61 11.18
C SER A 278 -16.78 -10.12 11.46
N ALA A 279 -17.03 -9.31 10.43
CA ALA A 279 -17.17 -7.87 10.54
C ALA A 279 -18.37 -7.35 9.73
N GLY A 280 -19.17 -6.46 10.32
CA GLY A 280 -20.35 -5.88 9.68
C GLY A 280 -21.33 -6.97 9.19
N VAL A 281 -21.90 -6.81 7.99
CA VAL A 281 -22.86 -7.77 7.41
C VAL A 281 -22.29 -9.18 7.17
N GLY A 282 -20.96 -9.37 7.27
CA GLY A 282 -20.31 -10.68 7.20
C GLY A 282 -20.73 -11.66 8.32
N LEU A 283 -21.46 -11.20 9.34
CA LEU A 283 -22.05 -12.08 10.36
C LEU A 283 -23.16 -13.00 9.85
N THR A 284 -23.70 -12.74 8.66
CA THR A 284 -24.85 -13.47 8.11
C THR A 284 -24.58 -14.96 7.88
N PRO A 285 -23.54 -15.39 7.12
CA PRO A 285 -23.21 -16.81 7.01
C PRO A 285 -22.76 -17.40 8.36
N MET A 286 -22.09 -16.62 9.22
CA MET A 286 -21.69 -17.08 10.56
C MET A 286 -22.89 -17.43 11.43
N THR A 287 -23.98 -16.67 11.30
CA THR A 287 -25.21 -16.92 12.06
C THR A 287 -25.91 -18.19 11.57
N SER A 288 -25.88 -18.48 10.27
CA SER A 288 -26.37 -19.76 9.74
C SER A 288 -25.55 -20.95 10.26
N ILE A 289 -24.22 -20.83 10.26
CA ILE A 289 -23.32 -21.84 10.83
C ILE A 289 -23.57 -22.00 12.33
N LEU A 290 -23.66 -20.89 13.08
CA LEU A 290 -23.90 -20.89 14.52
C LEU A 290 -25.24 -21.56 14.88
N ASN A 291 -26.33 -21.20 14.19
CA ASN A 291 -27.65 -21.79 14.45
C ASN A 291 -27.66 -23.29 14.15
N THR A 292 -26.95 -23.73 13.11
CA THR A 292 -26.84 -25.15 12.78
C THR A 292 -26.00 -25.91 13.82
N LEU A 293 -24.86 -25.37 14.23
CA LEU A 293 -23.99 -25.97 15.24
C LEU A 293 -24.68 -26.08 16.59
N THR A 294 -25.37 -25.02 17.03
CA THR A 294 -26.09 -24.99 18.31
C THR A 294 -27.32 -25.90 18.33
N SER A 295 -27.91 -26.21 17.17
CA SER A 295 -29.03 -27.15 17.06
C SER A 295 -28.61 -28.60 16.88
N GLU A 296 -27.61 -28.90 16.06
CA GLU A 296 -27.23 -30.27 15.71
C GLU A 296 -26.12 -30.85 16.59
N SER A 297 -25.23 -29.99 17.08
CA SER A 297 -24.03 -30.38 17.84
C SER A 297 -23.83 -29.45 19.05
N PRO A 298 -24.77 -29.44 20.01
CA PRO A 298 -24.78 -28.49 21.11
C PRO A 298 -23.60 -28.62 22.06
N GLU A 299 -22.80 -29.69 21.98
CA GLU A 299 -21.60 -29.92 22.80
C GLU A 299 -20.31 -29.39 22.14
N ARG A 300 -20.35 -29.03 20.85
CA ARG A 300 -19.16 -28.62 20.08
C ARG A 300 -18.67 -27.25 20.52
N LYS A 301 -17.38 -27.07 20.77
CA LYS A 301 -16.82 -25.76 21.18
C LYS A 301 -16.92 -24.75 20.04
N VAL A 302 -17.53 -23.60 20.30
CA VAL A 302 -17.70 -22.52 19.32
C VAL A 302 -17.26 -21.18 19.90
N SER A 303 -16.41 -20.47 19.17
CA SER A 303 -16.02 -19.09 19.47
C SER A 303 -16.58 -18.17 18.39
N PHE A 304 -17.40 -17.19 18.77
CA PHE A 304 -18.03 -16.23 17.87
C PHE A 304 -17.43 -14.84 18.09
N ILE A 305 -16.63 -14.37 17.13
CA ILE A 305 -15.91 -13.10 17.20
C ILE A 305 -16.50 -12.15 16.14
N HIS A 306 -17.03 -11.01 16.57
CA HIS A 306 -17.70 -10.09 15.66
C HIS A 306 -17.35 -8.62 15.88
N GLY A 307 -16.98 -7.93 14.81
CA GLY A 307 -16.72 -6.49 14.80
C GLY A 307 -17.85 -5.67 14.18
N ALA A 308 -18.26 -4.60 14.87
CA ALA A 308 -19.21 -3.60 14.38
C ALA A 308 -18.70 -2.17 14.58
N ARG A 309 -19.39 -1.19 13.97
CA ARG A 309 -19.08 0.24 14.14
C ARG A 309 -19.48 0.75 15.52
N ASN A 310 -20.72 0.49 15.92
CA ASN A 310 -21.36 0.81 17.20
C ASN A 310 -22.42 -0.26 17.52
N ALA A 311 -23.10 -0.19 18.67
CA ALA A 311 -24.15 -1.18 18.98
C ALA A 311 -25.36 -1.04 18.04
N GLN A 312 -25.72 0.17 17.63
CA GLN A 312 -26.87 0.42 16.75
C GLN A 312 -26.74 -0.26 15.37
N ALA A 313 -25.53 -0.36 14.81
CA ALA A 313 -25.27 -1.02 13.54
C ALA A 313 -25.18 -2.56 13.66
N ARG A 314 -25.08 -3.11 14.88
CA ARG A 314 -24.84 -4.54 15.10
C ARG A 314 -26.14 -5.35 15.08
N ALA A 315 -26.26 -6.23 14.09
CA ALA A 315 -27.36 -7.19 14.01
C ALA A 315 -27.17 -8.38 14.97
N PHE A 316 -28.27 -9.06 15.32
CA PHE A 316 -28.31 -10.35 16.03
C PHE A 316 -27.70 -10.43 17.44
N LYS A 317 -27.29 -9.33 18.08
CA LYS A 317 -26.72 -9.34 19.44
C LYS A 317 -27.58 -10.15 20.43
N ASN A 318 -28.87 -9.82 20.52
CA ASN A 318 -29.80 -10.47 21.45
C ASN A 318 -29.94 -11.98 21.20
N HIS A 319 -29.96 -12.40 19.93
CA HIS A 319 -30.04 -13.80 19.54
C HIS A 319 -28.79 -14.58 19.99
N ILE A 320 -27.60 -14.05 19.68
CA ILE A 320 -26.31 -14.67 20.01
C ILE A 320 -26.10 -14.74 21.53
N THR A 321 -26.37 -13.66 22.27
CA THR A 321 -26.25 -13.65 23.74
C THR A 321 -27.26 -14.60 24.40
N THR A 322 -28.43 -14.81 23.80
CA THR A 322 -29.40 -15.79 24.28
C THR A 322 -28.92 -17.23 24.07
N LEU A 323 -28.24 -17.50 22.95
CA LEU A 323 -27.62 -18.80 22.69
C LEU A 323 -26.45 -19.06 23.65
N GLU A 324 -25.58 -18.07 23.87
CA GLU A 324 -24.45 -18.17 24.80
C GLU A 324 -24.91 -18.47 26.24
N LYS A 325 -26.01 -17.86 26.70
CA LYS A 325 -26.60 -18.17 28.01
C LYS A 325 -27.14 -19.60 28.12
N LYS A 326 -27.53 -20.22 27.00
CA LYS A 326 -28.06 -21.59 26.95
C LYS A 326 -26.97 -22.65 26.79
N LEU A 327 -25.85 -22.29 26.17
CA LEU A 327 -24.81 -23.23 25.74
C LEU A 327 -23.45 -22.82 26.32
N PRO A 328 -22.92 -23.54 27.34
CA PRO A 328 -21.68 -23.17 28.03
C PRO A 328 -20.41 -23.31 27.16
N ASN A 329 -20.53 -23.99 26.02
CA ASN A 329 -19.50 -24.26 25.03
C ASN A 329 -19.46 -23.22 23.90
N LEU A 330 -20.38 -22.24 23.91
CA LEU A 330 -20.38 -21.08 23.02
C LEU A 330 -19.83 -19.87 23.78
N LYS A 331 -18.81 -19.22 23.23
CA LYS A 331 -18.32 -17.93 23.72
C LYS A 331 -18.49 -16.87 22.64
N SER A 332 -19.07 -15.72 22.99
CA SER A 332 -19.24 -14.61 22.06
C SER A 332 -18.41 -13.39 22.48
N THR A 333 -17.69 -12.81 21.52
CA THR A 333 -16.84 -11.63 21.74
C THR A 333 -17.12 -10.57 20.69
N PHE A 334 -17.52 -9.40 21.15
CA PHE A 334 -17.88 -8.27 20.32
C PHE A 334 -16.85 -7.14 20.39
N PHE A 335 -16.43 -6.67 19.22
CA PHE A 335 -15.57 -5.52 19.05
C PHE A 335 -16.37 -4.33 18.50
N THR A 336 -16.13 -3.14 19.05
CA THR A 336 -16.75 -1.89 18.58
C THR A 336 -15.69 -0.86 18.23
N SER A 337 -15.63 -0.49 16.95
CA SER A 337 -14.61 0.44 16.44
C SER A 337 -14.86 1.91 16.81
N HIS A 338 -16.11 2.34 16.87
CA HIS A 338 -16.54 3.70 17.17
C HIS A 338 -17.74 3.68 18.16
N PRO A 339 -17.53 3.32 19.44
CA PRO A 339 -18.61 3.28 20.42
C PRO A 339 -19.18 4.69 20.63
N THR A 340 -20.51 4.77 20.71
CA THR A 340 -21.26 5.99 21.08
C THR A 340 -21.29 6.17 22.60
N GLU A 341 -21.72 7.33 23.09
CA GLU A 341 -21.86 7.57 24.54
C GLU A 341 -22.87 6.63 25.23
N GLU A 342 -23.80 6.05 24.45
CA GLU A 342 -24.78 5.08 24.92
C GLU A 342 -24.21 3.65 25.00
N ASP A 343 -23.13 3.36 24.26
CA ASP A 343 -22.53 2.04 24.19
C ASP A 343 -21.64 1.78 25.42
N LYS A 344 -21.97 0.77 26.22
CA LYS A 344 -21.21 0.43 27.43
C LYS A 344 -20.26 -0.75 27.21
N GLU A 345 -19.04 -0.63 27.74
CA GLU A 345 -18.10 -1.75 27.82
C GLU A 345 -18.65 -2.86 28.74
N ASP A 346 -18.37 -4.11 28.40
CA ASP A 346 -18.87 -5.35 29.02
C ASP A 346 -20.39 -5.62 28.94
N GLU A 347 -21.21 -4.61 28.59
CA GLU A 347 -22.64 -4.80 28.28
C GLU A 347 -22.90 -4.84 26.76
N ASP A 348 -22.34 -3.87 26.03
CA ASP A 348 -22.50 -3.72 24.58
C ASP A 348 -21.33 -4.23 23.78
N TYR A 349 -20.12 -4.22 24.32
CA TYR A 349 -18.94 -4.77 23.65
C TYR A 349 -17.86 -5.13 24.66
N GLN A 350 -17.00 -6.08 24.32
CA GLN A 350 -15.88 -6.49 25.17
C GLN A 350 -14.61 -5.70 24.86
N TYR A 351 -14.42 -5.29 23.60
CA TYR A 351 -13.22 -4.58 23.19
C TYR A 351 -13.50 -3.39 22.29
N ARG A 352 -12.86 -2.26 22.58
CA ARG A 352 -12.84 -1.09 21.70
C ARG A 352 -11.80 -1.25 20.58
N GLY A 353 -12.17 -0.84 19.36
CA GLY A 353 -11.35 -0.86 18.16
C GLY A 353 -11.85 -1.86 17.10
N ARG A 354 -11.07 -2.01 16.03
CA ARG A 354 -11.28 -3.11 15.06
C ARG A 354 -10.99 -4.46 15.74
N VAL A 355 -11.49 -5.55 15.17
CA VAL A 355 -11.20 -6.90 15.66
C VAL A 355 -9.70 -7.11 15.68
N ASP A 356 -9.19 -7.52 16.84
CA ASP A 356 -7.78 -7.73 17.10
C ASP A 356 -7.60 -9.06 17.82
N LEU A 357 -7.14 -10.08 17.08
CA LEU A 357 -6.94 -11.44 17.62
C LEU A 357 -5.78 -11.51 18.63
N SER A 358 -4.98 -10.45 18.79
CA SER A 358 -3.94 -10.41 19.83
C SER A 358 -4.50 -10.17 21.23
N LYS A 359 -5.70 -9.58 21.33
CA LYS A 359 -6.41 -9.35 22.61
C LYS A 359 -7.18 -10.56 23.11
N LEU A 360 -7.32 -11.58 22.28
CA LEU A 360 -8.03 -12.82 22.57
C LEU A 360 -7.06 -13.89 23.07
N ASP A 361 -7.55 -14.78 23.93
CA ASP A 361 -6.76 -15.88 24.43
C ASP A 361 -6.51 -16.93 23.34
N SER A 362 -5.25 -17.23 23.09
CA SER A 362 -4.83 -18.17 22.04
C SER A 362 -5.45 -19.58 22.19
N ASN A 363 -5.68 -20.05 23.40
CA ASN A 363 -6.14 -21.41 23.67
C ASN A 363 -7.65 -21.46 23.99
N GLN A 364 -8.17 -20.46 24.71
CA GLN A 364 -9.59 -20.45 25.10
C GLN A 364 -10.50 -19.84 24.03
N ASP A 365 -10.05 -18.81 23.31
CA ASP A 365 -10.88 -18.10 22.33
C ASP A 365 -10.61 -18.55 20.90
N LEU A 366 -9.35 -18.87 20.60
CA LEU A 366 -8.92 -19.25 19.25
C LEU A 366 -8.69 -20.76 19.10
N PHE A 367 -8.54 -21.51 20.19
CA PHE A 367 -8.25 -22.96 20.16
C PHE A 367 -7.03 -23.31 19.28
N LEU A 368 -5.95 -22.52 19.38
CA LEU A 368 -4.71 -22.72 18.62
C LEU A 368 -3.94 -23.98 19.05
N ASP A 369 -4.26 -24.54 20.22
CA ASP A 369 -3.74 -25.81 20.72
C ASP A 369 -4.33 -27.03 20.00
N ASP A 370 -5.49 -26.88 19.36
CA ASP A 370 -6.13 -27.93 18.57
C ASP A 370 -5.85 -27.74 17.07
N ALA A 371 -5.03 -28.63 16.53
CA ALA A 371 -4.68 -28.69 15.11
C ALA A 371 -5.89 -28.94 14.18
N THR A 372 -7.02 -29.39 14.72
CA THR A 372 -8.25 -29.69 13.97
C THR A 372 -9.26 -28.55 13.96
N THR A 373 -8.97 -27.43 14.66
CA THR A 373 -9.84 -26.25 14.69
C THR A 373 -10.11 -25.69 13.30
N GLU A 374 -11.40 -25.44 13.01
CA GLU A 374 -11.83 -24.80 11.76
C GLU A 374 -12.08 -23.31 11.97
N TYR A 375 -11.52 -22.49 11.09
CA TYR A 375 -11.68 -21.03 11.10
C TYR A 375 -12.53 -20.59 9.92
N TYR A 376 -13.60 -19.86 10.19
CA TYR A 376 -14.49 -19.27 9.20
C TYR A 376 -14.43 -17.75 9.31
N VAL A 377 -14.01 -17.07 8.25
CA VAL A 377 -13.82 -15.62 8.25
C VAL A 377 -14.67 -14.95 7.17
N CYS A 378 -15.44 -13.93 7.54
CA CYS A 378 -16.28 -13.16 6.61
C CYS A 378 -16.35 -11.67 6.96
N GLY A 379 -16.02 -10.80 6.01
CA GLY A 379 -16.11 -9.34 6.17
C GLY A 379 -15.57 -8.61 4.94
N PRO A 380 -15.21 -7.32 5.07
CA PRO A 380 -14.50 -6.59 4.02
C PRO A 380 -13.17 -7.26 3.65
N ASP A 381 -12.67 -7.08 2.43
CA ASP A 381 -11.48 -7.80 1.94
C ASP A 381 -10.23 -7.54 2.79
N THR A 382 -9.98 -6.28 3.12
CA THR A 382 -8.86 -5.90 4.00
C THR A 382 -8.95 -6.61 5.36
N PHE A 383 -10.15 -6.70 5.93
CA PHE A 383 -10.38 -7.42 7.18
C PHE A 383 -10.08 -8.92 7.05
N MET A 384 -10.55 -9.57 5.98
CA MET A 384 -10.32 -11.00 5.79
C MET A 384 -8.83 -11.31 5.57
N THR A 385 -8.13 -10.50 4.77
CA THR A 385 -6.69 -10.65 4.53
C THR A 385 -5.89 -10.44 5.82
N ASP A 386 -6.23 -9.41 6.61
CA ASP A 386 -5.59 -9.13 7.89
C ASP A 386 -5.77 -10.29 8.88
N MET A 387 -7.01 -10.79 9.03
CA MET A 387 -7.29 -11.92 9.92
C MET A 387 -6.56 -13.20 9.48
N LEU A 388 -6.52 -13.48 8.17
CA LEU A 388 -5.78 -14.62 7.64
C LEU A 388 -4.29 -14.53 7.95
N ASN A 389 -3.68 -13.36 7.77
CA ASN A 389 -2.26 -13.14 8.04
C ASN A 389 -1.95 -13.32 9.53
N VAL A 390 -2.81 -12.81 10.42
CA VAL A 390 -2.65 -12.96 11.87
C VAL A 390 -2.82 -14.41 12.32
N LEU A 391 -3.80 -15.14 11.75
CA LEU A 391 -3.96 -16.58 12.03
C LEU A 391 -2.75 -17.38 11.55
N LYS A 392 -2.24 -17.08 10.34
CA LYS A 392 -1.01 -17.71 9.81
C LYS A 392 0.22 -17.42 10.65
N SER A 393 0.37 -16.19 11.17
CA SER A 393 1.51 -15.85 12.03
C SER A 393 1.42 -16.53 13.39
N LYS A 394 0.21 -16.72 13.94
CA LYS A 394 -0.01 -17.40 15.23
C LYS A 394 0.07 -18.93 15.13
N GLY A 395 -0.18 -19.51 13.95
CA GLY A 395 -0.22 -20.97 13.73
C GLY A 395 1.11 -21.65 13.34
N GLN A 396 2.25 -20.95 13.33
CA GLN A 396 3.52 -21.50 12.82
C GLN A 396 4.22 -22.56 13.71
N SER A 397 3.58 -23.11 14.74
CA SER A 397 4.22 -24.08 15.63
C SER A 397 4.10 -25.55 15.19
N THR A 398 3.54 -25.90 14.02
CA THR A 398 3.56 -27.31 13.57
C THR A 398 3.60 -27.46 12.06
N GLN A 399 4.79 -27.82 11.54
CA GLN A 399 4.87 -28.54 10.27
C GLN A 399 4.07 -29.85 10.40
N GLN A 400 2.85 -29.88 9.85
CA GLN A 400 1.92 -31.03 9.62
C GLN A 400 0.47 -30.87 10.15
N SER A 401 0.01 -29.71 10.63
CA SER A 401 -1.44 -29.54 10.89
C SER A 401 -2.18 -28.93 9.70
N THR A 402 -3.16 -29.68 9.18
CA THR A 402 -4.11 -29.23 8.16
C THR A 402 -5.13 -28.27 8.78
N GLN A 403 -4.71 -27.09 9.26
CA GLN A 403 -5.66 -26.07 9.72
C GLN A 403 -6.46 -25.55 8.52
N GLN A 404 -7.72 -26.00 8.39
CA GLN A 404 -8.58 -25.67 7.26
C GLN A 404 -9.21 -24.30 7.51
N THR A 405 -8.52 -23.23 7.09
CA THR A 405 -9.09 -21.87 7.12
C THR A 405 -9.96 -21.68 5.88
N LYS A 406 -11.26 -21.47 6.07
CA LYS A 406 -12.21 -21.14 5.01
C LYS A 406 -12.49 -19.65 5.04
N LEU A 407 -12.37 -19.00 3.89
CA LEU A 407 -12.66 -17.58 3.70
C LEU A 407 -13.90 -17.46 2.82
N SER A 408 -14.87 -16.66 3.26
CA SER A 408 -15.96 -16.19 2.37
C SER A 408 -15.77 -14.72 2.09
N ALA A 409 -15.53 -14.39 0.83
CA ALA A 409 -15.84 -13.05 0.35
C ALA A 409 -17.34 -12.82 0.52
N SER A 410 -17.71 -11.78 1.27
CA SER A 410 -19.09 -11.30 1.32
C SER A 410 -19.60 -11.15 -0.12
N ALA A 411 -20.87 -11.51 -0.33
CA ALA A 411 -21.63 -11.24 -1.55
C ALA A 411 -21.79 -9.74 -1.88
N THR A 412 -21.04 -8.86 -1.22
CA THR A 412 -20.59 -7.57 -1.73
C THR A 412 -19.21 -7.76 -2.37
N ALA A 413 -19.16 -8.26 -3.61
CA ALA A 413 -17.94 -8.22 -4.42
C ALA A 413 -17.67 -6.78 -4.89
N SER A 414 -17.38 -5.91 -3.92
CA SER A 414 -16.59 -4.71 -4.11
C SER A 414 -15.18 -5.08 -3.66
N ASN A 415 -14.32 -5.44 -4.64
CA ASN A 415 -12.87 -5.69 -4.55
C ASN A 415 -12.43 -7.17 -4.49
N ALA A 416 -12.24 -7.77 -5.67
CA ALA A 416 -11.21 -8.80 -5.81
C ALA A 416 -9.81 -8.19 -5.54
N PRO A 417 -8.85 -8.97 -4.97
CA PRO A 417 -7.58 -8.46 -4.49
C PRO A 417 -6.63 -8.09 -5.63
N ASP A 418 -6.17 -6.85 -5.64
CA ASP A 418 -4.85 -6.50 -6.20
C ASP A 418 -3.79 -7.09 -5.25
N ARG A 419 -2.78 -7.78 -5.81
CA ARG A 419 -1.65 -8.51 -5.18
C ARG A 419 -1.86 -10.01 -4.92
N VAL A 420 -1.67 -10.80 -5.98
CA VAL A 420 -0.95 -12.08 -5.84
C VAL A 420 0.54 -11.74 -6.00
N SER A 421 1.24 -11.61 -4.88
CA SER A 421 2.71 -11.67 -4.90
C SER A 421 3.11 -13.11 -5.24
N PRO A 422 3.97 -13.36 -6.23
CA PRO A 422 4.51 -14.69 -6.45
C PRO A 422 5.47 -15.02 -5.29
N SER A 423 5.21 -16.11 -4.56
CA SER A 423 6.25 -16.75 -3.75
C SER A 423 7.07 -17.68 -4.65
N PRO A 424 8.40 -17.50 -4.80
CA PRO A 424 9.25 -18.47 -5.46
C PRO A 424 10.00 -19.32 -4.42
N PHE A 425 9.78 -20.63 -4.46
CA PHE A 425 10.67 -21.71 -3.98
C PHE A 425 11.02 -21.77 -2.46
N PRO A 426 11.26 -22.97 -1.89
CA PRO A 426 11.62 -23.10 -0.48
C PRO A 426 13.06 -22.60 -0.26
N GLN A 427 13.20 -21.35 0.20
CA GLN A 427 14.44 -20.80 0.73
C GLN A 427 14.51 -21.05 2.24
N TYR A 428 15.61 -21.61 2.73
CA TYR A 428 15.87 -21.73 4.17
C TYR A 428 16.73 -20.54 4.62
N THR A 429 16.14 -19.64 5.39
CA THR A 429 16.83 -18.52 6.03
C THR A 429 17.21 -18.92 7.45
N TYR A 430 18.49 -18.77 7.83
CA TYR A 430 18.97 -18.98 9.19
C TYR A 430 19.39 -17.61 9.77
N SER A 431 18.62 -17.10 10.74
CA SER A 431 18.96 -15.91 11.53
C SER A 431 19.59 -16.35 12.85
N TYR A 432 20.70 -15.72 13.25
CA TYR A 432 21.32 -15.95 14.55
C TYR A 432 21.23 -14.68 15.38
N SER A 433 20.61 -14.77 16.55
CA SER A 433 20.49 -13.71 17.54
C SER A 433 20.89 -14.26 18.91
N LEU A 434 21.63 -13.50 19.71
CA LEU A 434 22.03 -13.91 21.06
C LEU A 434 20.96 -13.52 22.10
N GLY A 435 20.25 -14.50 22.68
CA GLY A 435 19.32 -14.29 23.78
C GLY A 435 18.52 -15.54 24.19
N HIS A 436 18.96 -16.22 25.26
CA HIS A 436 18.37 -17.45 25.84
C HIS A 436 16.84 -17.63 25.69
N THR A 437 16.43 -18.60 24.86
CA THR A 437 15.60 -19.76 25.25
C THR A 437 15.64 -20.83 24.13
N ASP A 438 15.73 -22.10 24.53
CA ASP A 438 16.10 -23.27 23.73
C ASP A 438 15.57 -23.34 22.27
N GLN A 439 16.40 -22.90 21.31
CA GLN A 439 16.84 -23.70 20.15
C GLN A 439 17.99 -22.99 19.40
N TYR A 440 19.23 -23.33 19.79
CA TYR A 440 20.51 -23.13 19.08
C TYR A 440 20.90 -21.69 18.67
N GLU A 441 21.36 -20.91 19.65
CA GLU A 441 22.00 -19.59 19.45
C GLU A 441 23.51 -19.70 19.72
N GLY A 442 24.35 -19.16 18.84
CA GLY A 442 25.81 -19.33 18.88
C GLY A 442 26.58 -18.02 18.72
N GLY A 443 27.23 -17.59 19.79
CA GLY A 443 28.28 -16.55 19.82
C GLY A 443 29.30 -16.75 20.95
N TRP A 444 29.10 -17.79 21.75
CA TRP A 444 29.95 -18.26 22.83
C TRP A 444 30.84 -19.38 22.30
N ASP A 445 32.00 -19.56 22.93
CA ASP A 445 32.73 -20.82 22.80
C ASP A 445 31.84 -21.95 23.38
N PRO A 446 31.45 -22.96 22.58
CA PRO A 446 30.56 -24.04 23.02
C PRO A 446 31.09 -24.83 24.23
N SER A 447 32.39 -24.75 24.52
CA SER A 447 33.03 -25.46 25.61
C SER A 447 33.14 -24.64 26.90
N THR A 448 33.19 -23.31 26.82
CA THR A 448 33.39 -22.42 27.99
C THR A 448 32.22 -21.48 28.26
N GLY A 449 31.30 -21.29 27.32
CA GLY A 449 30.15 -20.40 27.45
C GLY A 449 30.50 -18.91 27.52
N THR A 450 31.76 -18.54 27.28
CA THR A 450 32.24 -17.15 27.37
C THR A 450 32.36 -16.51 25.99
N ILE A 451 32.12 -15.19 25.94
CA ILE A 451 32.29 -14.37 24.73
C ILE A 451 33.69 -13.73 24.76
N PRO A 452 34.54 -13.94 23.75
CA PRO A 452 35.84 -13.27 23.66
C PRO A 452 35.66 -11.74 23.63
N ARG A 453 36.50 -10.97 24.33
CA ARG A 453 36.40 -9.49 24.31
C ARG A 453 36.99 -8.83 23.06
N GLU A 454 37.88 -9.53 22.36
CA GLU A 454 38.55 -9.04 21.15
C GLU A 454 37.72 -9.35 19.89
N ILE A 455 37.59 -8.37 19.00
CA ILE A 455 36.75 -8.45 17.80
C ILE A 455 37.22 -9.52 16.82
N ASN A 456 38.53 -9.68 16.64
CA ASN A 456 39.10 -10.73 15.78
C ASN A 456 38.71 -12.13 16.29
N ALA A 457 38.81 -12.35 17.61
CA ALA A 457 38.47 -13.63 18.23
C ALA A 457 36.96 -13.91 18.19
N GLN A 458 36.11 -12.87 18.32
CA GLN A 458 34.66 -13.02 18.14
C GLN A 458 34.31 -13.42 16.70
N ILE A 459 34.94 -12.81 15.69
CA ILE A 459 34.71 -13.12 14.27
C ILE A 459 35.17 -14.55 13.94
N ASP A 460 36.37 -14.94 14.38
CA ASP A 460 36.88 -16.30 14.17
C ASP A 460 35.95 -17.36 14.80
N GLN A 461 35.43 -17.09 16.00
CA GLN A 461 34.51 -17.97 16.69
C GLN A 461 33.12 -18.02 16.01
N ALA A 462 32.62 -16.89 15.52
CA ALA A 462 31.35 -16.83 14.79
C ALA A 462 31.41 -17.67 13.50
N PHE A 463 32.51 -17.60 12.74
CA PHE A 463 32.69 -18.44 11.56
C PHE A 463 32.75 -19.94 11.89
N ALA A 464 33.43 -20.32 12.97
CA ALA A 464 33.48 -21.71 13.42
C ALA A 464 32.10 -22.24 13.86
N ASN A 465 31.32 -21.41 14.55
CA ASN A 465 29.97 -21.76 15.01
C ASN A 465 29.00 -21.94 13.83
N VAL A 466 29.09 -21.09 12.81
CA VAL A 466 28.29 -21.22 11.58
C VAL A 466 28.63 -22.51 10.84
N ASP A 467 29.92 -22.86 10.70
CA ASP A 467 30.33 -24.11 10.04
C ASP A 467 29.79 -25.34 10.77
N MET A 468 29.91 -25.34 12.11
CA MET A 468 29.39 -26.41 12.95
C MET A 468 27.88 -26.58 12.79
N ASN A 469 27.12 -25.49 12.78
CA ASN A 469 25.66 -25.54 12.66
C ASN A 469 25.21 -25.98 11.26
N LEU A 470 25.86 -25.51 10.20
CA LEU A 470 25.58 -25.97 8.84
C LEU A 470 25.83 -27.49 8.69
N ARG A 471 26.90 -28.01 9.31
CA ARG A 471 27.17 -29.45 9.36
C ARG A 471 26.13 -30.22 10.19
N ASN A 472 25.72 -29.68 11.34
CA ASN A 472 24.68 -30.29 12.17
C ASN A 472 23.31 -30.32 11.48
N ALA A 473 23.02 -29.33 10.63
CA ALA A 473 21.82 -29.27 9.78
C ALA A 473 21.89 -30.21 8.56
N GLY A 474 23.00 -30.94 8.36
CA GLY A 474 23.20 -31.87 7.26
C GLY A 474 23.77 -31.26 5.97
N GLY A 475 24.30 -30.04 6.03
CA GLY A 475 25.01 -29.37 4.94
C GLY A 475 26.52 -29.66 4.91
N GLU A 476 27.20 -29.23 3.85
CA GLU A 476 28.65 -29.38 3.66
C GLU A 476 29.50 -28.25 4.29
N GLY A 477 28.84 -27.33 5.00
CA GLY A 477 29.47 -26.18 5.68
C GLY A 477 29.43 -24.91 4.83
N TRP A 478 30.45 -24.06 5.00
CA TRP A 478 30.54 -22.75 4.36
C TRP A 478 30.53 -22.75 2.82
N SER A 479 30.81 -23.90 2.17
CA SER A 479 30.73 -24.06 0.70
C SER A 479 29.34 -23.85 0.11
N GLN A 480 28.29 -23.87 0.94
CA GLN A 480 26.88 -23.77 0.50
C GLN A 480 26.27 -22.38 0.74
N VAL A 481 26.98 -21.50 1.44
CA VAL A 481 26.51 -20.17 1.84
C VAL A 481 26.62 -19.22 0.66
N TYR A 482 25.54 -18.58 0.23
CA TYR A 482 25.57 -17.63 -0.90
C TYR A 482 25.24 -16.19 -0.50
N ARG A 483 24.70 -15.96 0.70
CA ARG A 483 24.48 -14.63 1.26
C ARG A 483 24.92 -14.59 2.72
N VAL A 484 25.59 -13.51 3.09
CA VAL A 484 26.05 -13.23 4.46
C VAL A 484 25.70 -11.80 4.83
N ASN A 485 24.99 -11.59 5.93
CA ASN A 485 24.84 -10.27 6.54
C ASN A 485 25.69 -10.25 7.81
N SER A 486 26.44 -9.18 8.05
CA SER A 486 27.18 -9.00 9.30
C SER A 486 26.91 -7.64 9.93
N TYR A 487 26.62 -7.61 11.22
CA TYR A 487 26.37 -6.39 12.00
C TYR A 487 27.55 -6.14 12.96
N HIS A 488 28.10 -4.93 12.99
CA HIS A 488 29.33 -4.60 13.75
C HIS A 488 29.15 -3.41 14.70
N VAL A 489 29.81 -3.46 15.86
CA VAL A 489 29.87 -2.39 16.89
C VAL A 489 31.33 -2.21 17.36
N PRO A 490 32.09 -1.19 16.90
CA PRO A 490 31.93 -0.38 15.68
C PRO A 490 32.49 -1.08 14.43
N ILE A 491 32.07 -0.65 13.24
CA ILE A 491 32.67 -1.08 11.98
C ILE A 491 34.06 -0.44 11.82
N ASN A 492 35.12 -1.24 11.93
CA ASN A 492 36.50 -0.78 11.80
C ASN A 492 37.30 -1.66 10.83
N ASP A 493 38.43 -1.14 10.34
CA ASP A 493 39.27 -1.85 9.35
C ASP A 493 39.75 -3.20 9.88
N GLU A 494 40.00 -3.32 11.20
CA GLU A 494 40.40 -4.57 11.85
C GLU A 494 39.33 -5.66 11.75
N ALA A 495 38.06 -5.33 11.98
CA ALA A 495 36.95 -6.26 11.83
C ALA A 495 36.70 -6.66 10.37
N LEU A 496 36.84 -5.70 9.44
CA LEU A 496 36.70 -5.96 8.01
C LEU A 496 37.82 -6.89 7.52
N GLU A 497 39.07 -6.66 7.93
CA GLU A 497 40.19 -7.55 7.64
C GLU A 497 39.96 -8.95 8.22
N ALA A 498 39.42 -9.07 9.44
CA ALA A 498 39.10 -10.36 10.04
C ALA A 498 38.01 -11.13 9.29
N MET A 499 36.96 -10.45 8.84
CA MET A 499 35.91 -11.03 7.99
C MET A 499 36.50 -11.52 6.67
N VAL A 500 37.31 -10.70 6.01
CA VAL A 500 37.97 -11.06 4.73
C VAL A 500 38.91 -12.24 4.92
N ARG A 501 39.71 -12.28 6.00
CA ARG A 501 40.57 -13.42 6.34
C ARG A 501 39.77 -14.72 6.49
N ASN A 502 38.61 -14.64 7.16
CA ASN A 502 37.75 -15.81 7.35
C ASN A 502 37.04 -16.24 6.06
N PHE A 503 36.58 -15.33 5.22
CA PHE A 503 36.03 -15.68 3.91
C PHE A 503 37.05 -16.42 3.03
N HIS A 504 38.31 -15.97 3.00
CA HIS A 504 39.37 -16.68 2.27
C HIS A 504 39.69 -18.05 2.86
N LYS A 505 39.58 -18.21 4.18
CA LYS A 505 39.85 -19.47 4.89
C LYS A 505 38.75 -20.51 4.69
N TRP A 506 37.48 -20.10 4.81
CA TRP A 506 36.33 -21.00 4.85
C TRP A 506 35.60 -21.13 3.51
N VAL A 507 35.76 -20.16 2.61
CA VAL A 507 35.07 -20.11 1.31
C VAL A 507 36.06 -19.88 0.14
N PRO A 508 37.03 -20.78 -0.11
CA PRO A 508 38.00 -20.56 -1.18
C PRO A 508 37.43 -20.74 -2.60
N GLY A 509 36.28 -21.42 -2.76
CA GLY A 509 35.76 -21.88 -4.05
C GLY A 509 34.63 -21.05 -4.67
N HIS A 510 33.99 -20.16 -3.91
CA HIS A 510 32.92 -19.28 -4.41
C HIS A 510 32.83 -18.00 -3.56
N LYS A 511 32.13 -16.98 -4.04
CA LYS A 511 32.03 -15.68 -3.37
C LYS A 511 30.59 -15.40 -2.95
N PRO A 512 30.25 -15.46 -1.65
CA PRO A 512 28.93 -15.10 -1.19
C PRO A 512 28.73 -13.58 -1.25
N ILE A 513 27.48 -13.15 -1.40
CA ILE A 513 27.11 -11.73 -1.27
C ILE A 513 27.23 -11.36 0.20
N TRP A 514 28.19 -10.51 0.54
CA TRP A 514 28.40 -10.04 1.90
C TRP A 514 27.87 -8.61 2.08
N THR A 515 26.86 -8.45 2.92
CA THR A 515 26.33 -7.15 3.36
C THR A 515 26.87 -6.85 4.76
N CYS A 516 27.53 -5.72 4.94
CA CYS A 516 28.08 -5.29 6.22
C CYS A 516 27.33 -4.04 6.72
N VAL A 517 26.81 -4.10 7.94
CA VAL A 517 26.01 -3.02 8.54
C VAL A 517 26.65 -2.62 9.86
N GLY A 518 26.95 -1.33 10.02
CA GLY A 518 27.33 -0.77 11.32
C GLY A 518 26.07 -0.56 12.17
N VAL A 519 26.07 -1.07 13.41
CA VAL A 519 24.97 -0.87 14.35
C VAL A 519 25.49 -0.18 15.62
N THR A 520 24.63 0.56 16.31
CA THR A 520 25.03 1.30 17.53
C THR A 520 25.12 0.40 18.75
N ARG A 521 24.42 -0.74 18.75
CA ARG A 521 24.38 -1.73 19.83
C ARG A 521 23.87 -3.06 19.29
N LEU A 522 24.35 -4.18 19.84
CA LEU A 522 23.87 -5.53 19.58
C LEU A 522 23.14 -6.09 20.83
N GLY A 523 22.60 -7.31 20.75
CA GLY A 523 21.75 -7.90 21.79
C GLY A 523 22.34 -7.94 23.21
N GLU A 524 23.68 -8.01 23.33
CA GLU A 524 24.41 -8.06 24.59
C GLU A 524 25.54 -7.01 24.68
N ASP A 525 25.88 -6.57 25.89
CA ASP A 525 26.81 -5.45 26.13
C ASP A 525 28.26 -5.73 25.69
N ASP A 526 28.68 -7.00 25.73
CA ASP A 526 30.02 -7.44 25.31
C ASP A 526 30.08 -7.93 23.84
N MET A 527 28.94 -7.94 23.13
CA MET A 527 28.87 -8.34 21.72
C MET A 527 29.40 -7.22 20.82
N ARG A 528 30.24 -7.58 19.85
CA ARG A 528 30.83 -6.64 18.88
C ARG A 528 30.52 -6.99 17.43
N VAL A 529 30.16 -8.25 17.15
CA VAL A 529 29.78 -8.71 15.80
C VAL A 529 28.65 -9.74 15.85
N GLU A 530 27.72 -9.66 14.89
CA GLU A 530 26.67 -10.64 14.61
C GLU A 530 26.74 -11.06 13.13
N ILE A 531 26.62 -12.35 12.83
CA ILE A 531 26.72 -12.87 11.45
C ILE A 531 25.52 -13.76 11.13
N GLU A 532 24.75 -13.37 10.12
CA GLU A 532 23.65 -14.13 9.55
C GLU A 532 24.05 -14.70 8.18
N VAL A 533 23.68 -15.96 7.92
CA VAL A 533 24.02 -16.61 6.65
C VAL A 533 22.81 -17.29 6.02
N VAL A 534 22.75 -17.25 4.70
CA VAL A 534 21.78 -18.01 3.90
C VAL A 534 22.54 -18.99 3.03
N ALA A 535 22.21 -20.27 3.17
CA ALA A 535 22.83 -21.36 2.43
C ALA A 535 21.81 -22.07 1.54
N HIS A 536 22.24 -22.47 0.35
CA HIS A 536 21.44 -23.28 -0.55
C HIS A 536 21.77 -24.76 -0.34
N MET A 537 20.85 -25.48 0.29
CA MET A 537 20.92 -26.93 0.37
C MET A 537 20.15 -27.53 -0.81
N PRO A 538 20.80 -28.20 -1.78
CA PRO A 538 20.05 -29.04 -2.69
C PRO A 538 19.30 -30.10 -1.87
N PRO A 539 18.09 -30.52 -2.28
CA PRO A 539 17.31 -31.49 -1.53
C PRO A 539 18.17 -32.73 -1.33
N ALA A 540 18.47 -33.04 -0.06
CA ALA A 540 19.24 -34.21 0.29
C ALA A 540 18.60 -35.41 -0.41
N GLU A 541 19.35 -36.04 -1.32
CA GLU A 541 19.09 -37.42 -1.68
C GLU A 541 19.07 -38.17 -0.37
N LYS A 542 17.88 -38.54 0.07
CA LYS A 542 17.73 -39.55 1.10
C LYS A 542 18.40 -40.80 0.54
N LYS A 543 19.67 -41.03 0.89
CA LYS A 543 20.19 -42.36 1.15
C LYS A 543 19.45 -42.91 2.37
N GLN A 544 18.13 -43.06 2.24
CA GLN A 544 17.46 -44.16 2.88
C GLN A 544 18.17 -45.39 2.33
N SER A 545 18.86 -46.12 3.20
CA SER A 545 18.94 -47.54 3.00
C SER A 545 17.49 -48.00 2.80
N ARG A 546 17.12 -48.27 1.55
CA ARG A 546 15.82 -48.85 1.22
C ARG A 546 15.78 -50.18 1.97
N GLY A 547 15.20 -50.18 3.16
CA GLY A 547 14.63 -51.40 3.71
C GLY A 547 13.62 -51.86 2.66
N LYS A 548 13.93 -52.97 1.97
CA LYS A 548 13.04 -53.56 0.98
C LYS A 548 11.68 -53.79 1.64
N TYR A 549 10.67 -53.02 1.25
CA TYR A 549 9.30 -53.22 1.71
C TYR A 549 8.67 -54.34 0.88
N THR A 550 8.16 -55.38 1.56
CA THR A 550 7.35 -56.41 0.92
C THR A 550 5.88 -56.00 0.96
N THR A 551 5.16 -56.20 -0.14
CA THR A 551 3.70 -56.02 -0.21
C THR A 551 2.93 -57.11 0.53
N LYS A 552 3.58 -58.23 0.89
CA LYS A 552 3.00 -59.35 1.64
C LYS A 552 3.84 -59.65 2.89
N ALA A 553 3.31 -59.31 4.07
CA ALA A 553 3.90 -59.69 5.35
C ALA A 553 3.58 -61.15 5.71
N CYS A 554 4.48 -61.85 6.40
CA CYS A 554 4.22 -63.22 6.89
C CYS A 554 3.11 -63.23 7.96
N GLU A 555 2.46 -64.38 8.15
CA GLU A 555 1.30 -64.49 9.03
C GLU A 555 1.62 -64.12 10.48
N GLU A 556 2.79 -64.48 10.99
CA GLU A 556 3.16 -64.20 12.38
C GLU A 556 3.44 -62.70 12.61
N CYS A 557 4.10 -62.03 11.67
CA CYS A 557 4.25 -60.57 11.72
C CYS A 557 2.89 -59.85 11.56
N ARG A 558 1.97 -60.42 10.76
CA ARG A 558 0.61 -59.88 10.58
C ARG A 558 -0.21 -60.02 11.87
N ARG A 559 -0.19 -61.21 12.50
CA ARG A 559 -0.89 -61.50 13.77
C ARG A 559 -0.41 -60.59 14.90
N ARG A 560 0.90 -60.32 14.96
CA ARG A 560 1.50 -59.46 15.99
C ARG A 560 1.51 -57.97 15.64
N ARG A 561 0.96 -57.57 14.49
CA ARG A 561 0.99 -56.20 13.95
C ARG A 561 2.40 -55.59 13.91
N ALA A 562 3.41 -56.43 13.64
CA ALA A 562 4.80 -56.03 13.55
C ALA A 562 5.23 -55.81 12.08
N LYS A 563 6.17 -54.89 11.85
CA LYS A 563 6.70 -54.61 10.50
C LYS A 563 7.53 -55.81 10.00
N CYS A 564 7.15 -56.37 8.85
CA CYS A 564 7.82 -57.50 8.21
C CYS A 564 8.73 -57.00 7.07
N ASP A 565 9.96 -57.51 7.01
CA ASP A 565 10.96 -57.20 5.98
C ASP A 565 10.89 -58.13 4.76
N GLY A 566 10.05 -59.18 4.79
CA GLY A 566 9.69 -59.95 3.60
C GLY A 566 10.73 -60.92 3.04
N GLN A 567 11.86 -61.12 3.71
CA GLN A 567 12.87 -62.08 3.26
C GLN A 567 12.33 -63.54 3.35
N LYS A 568 12.68 -64.37 2.37
CA LYS A 568 12.32 -65.80 2.28
C LYS A 568 13.60 -66.65 2.39
N PRO A 569 13.62 -67.77 3.13
CA PRO A 569 12.45 -68.48 3.67
C PRO A 569 11.88 -67.90 4.97
N SER A 570 12.66 -67.16 5.76
CA SER A 570 12.20 -66.53 7.02
C SER A 570 12.57 -65.06 7.08
N CYS A 571 11.64 -64.21 7.52
CA CYS A 571 11.89 -62.78 7.67
C CYS A 571 12.81 -62.51 8.88
N SER A 572 13.62 -61.44 8.82
CA SER A 572 14.65 -61.16 9.84
C SER A 572 14.07 -61.08 11.26
N ARG A 573 12.81 -60.61 11.37
CA ARG A 573 12.11 -60.49 12.65
C ARG A 573 11.69 -61.86 13.22
N CYS A 574 11.18 -62.76 12.39
CA CYS A 574 10.82 -64.11 12.82
C CYS A 574 12.06 -64.93 13.21
N VAL A 575 13.19 -64.70 12.55
CA VAL A 575 14.49 -65.29 12.93
C VAL A 575 14.93 -64.78 14.31
N GLN A 576 14.83 -63.47 14.56
CA GLN A 576 15.20 -62.88 15.85
C GLN A 576 14.34 -63.36 17.02
N TRP A 577 13.09 -63.74 16.75
CA TRP A 577 12.19 -64.31 17.74
C TRP A 577 12.24 -65.84 17.82
N SER A 578 13.04 -66.50 16.97
CA SER A 578 13.14 -67.97 16.87
C SER A 578 11.79 -68.66 16.58
N ILE A 579 10.96 -68.05 15.72
CA ILE A 579 9.62 -68.55 15.37
C ILE A 579 9.55 -68.90 13.87
N SER A 580 8.84 -69.98 13.54
CA SER A 580 8.63 -70.44 12.16
C SER A 580 7.84 -69.41 11.33
N CYS A 581 8.41 -68.95 10.21
CA CYS A 581 7.86 -67.90 9.35
C CYS A 581 7.09 -68.51 8.16
N GLN A 582 5.77 -68.34 8.11
CA GLN A 582 4.91 -68.86 7.03
C GLN A 582 4.24 -67.71 6.25
N TYR A 583 4.21 -67.84 4.92
CA TYR A 583 3.52 -66.91 3.99
C TYR A 583 2.43 -67.69 3.24
N SER A 584 1.15 -67.39 3.48
CA SER A 584 0.05 -68.06 2.76
C SER A 584 -0.19 -67.48 1.36
N SER A 585 -0.59 -68.37 0.44
CA SER A 585 -0.82 -68.07 -0.97
C SER A 585 -2.26 -67.70 -1.31
N ASN A 586 -3.19 -67.63 -0.34
CA ASN A 586 -4.60 -67.40 -0.66
C ASN A 586 -4.93 -65.90 -0.82
N GLU A 587 -5.85 -65.63 -1.75
CA GLU A 587 -6.17 -64.33 -2.35
C GLU A 587 -6.95 -63.39 -1.41
N ASP A 588 -6.44 -62.17 -1.21
CA ASP A 588 -7.09 -61.10 -0.43
C ASP A 588 -8.16 -60.40 -1.31
N GLY A 589 -9.44 -60.48 -0.91
CA GLY A 589 -10.64 -60.01 -1.62
C GLY A 589 -10.80 -58.49 -1.76
N ARG A 590 -9.89 -57.82 -2.48
CA ARG A 590 -10.10 -56.47 -3.02
C ARG A 590 -10.50 -56.57 -4.49
N ARG A 591 -11.66 -56.01 -4.87
CA ARG A 591 -12.12 -55.96 -6.28
C ARG A 591 -11.06 -55.27 -7.17
N PRO A 592 -10.56 -55.90 -8.25
CA PRO A 592 -9.69 -55.23 -9.22
C PRO A 592 -10.48 -54.32 -10.16
N ALA A 593 -9.81 -53.31 -10.72
CA ALA A 593 -10.32 -52.47 -11.80
C ALA A 593 -10.79 -53.31 -13.00
N SER A 594 -11.83 -52.86 -13.70
CA SER A 594 -12.52 -53.65 -14.72
C SER A 594 -11.57 -54.13 -15.82
N LYS A 595 -11.66 -55.42 -16.18
CA LYS A 595 -10.90 -56.06 -17.26
C LYS A 595 -10.96 -55.26 -18.58
N PHE A 596 -12.08 -54.58 -18.80
CA PHE A 596 -12.33 -53.68 -19.92
C PHE A 596 -11.34 -52.49 -19.99
N TYR A 597 -10.98 -51.90 -18.85
CA TYR A 597 -10.06 -50.76 -18.81
C TYR A 597 -8.61 -51.17 -19.11
N VAL A 598 -8.22 -52.37 -18.68
CA VAL A 598 -6.89 -52.92 -18.95
C VAL A 598 -6.76 -53.32 -20.44
N ASP A 599 -7.83 -53.86 -21.02
CA ASP A 599 -7.87 -54.20 -22.44
C ASP A 599 -7.86 -52.94 -23.34
N LEU A 600 -8.51 -51.86 -22.90
CA LEU A 600 -8.48 -50.56 -23.58
C LEU A 600 -7.07 -49.93 -23.58
N LEU A 601 -6.34 -50.01 -22.46
CA LEU A 601 -4.97 -49.52 -22.38
C LEU A 601 -4.01 -50.32 -23.25
N ARG A 602 -4.20 -51.63 -23.35
CA ARG A 602 -3.41 -52.49 -24.27
C ARG A 602 -3.67 -52.14 -25.72
N GLN A 603 -4.92 -51.91 -26.11
CA GLN A 603 -5.25 -51.46 -27.46
C GLN A 603 -4.66 -50.08 -27.78
N ARG A 604 -4.62 -49.18 -26.80
CA ARG A 604 -4.02 -47.85 -26.96
C ARG A 604 -2.51 -47.91 -27.17
N ILE A 605 -1.82 -48.78 -26.44
CA ILE A 605 -0.36 -48.98 -26.59
C ILE A 605 -0.04 -49.57 -27.96
N GLN A 606 -0.77 -50.61 -28.38
CA GLN A 606 -0.56 -51.24 -29.68
C GLN A 606 -0.81 -50.28 -30.85
N PHE A 607 -1.83 -49.42 -30.74
CA PHE A 607 -2.09 -48.37 -31.73
C PHE A 607 -0.95 -47.34 -31.81
N LEU A 608 -0.34 -46.98 -30.69
CA LEU A 608 0.77 -46.03 -30.65
C LEU A 608 2.06 -46.64 -31.22
N GLU A 609 2.32 -47.91 -30.94
CA GLU A 609 3.46 -48.65 -31.50
C GLU A 609 3.35 -48.77 -33.04
N GLU A 610 2.16 -49.11 -33.56
CA GLU A 610 1.92 -49.13 -35.01
C GLU A 610 2.01 -47.73 -35.66
N PHE A 611 1.60 -46.69 -34.92
CA PHE A 611 1.67 -45.30 -35.38
C PHE A 611 3.11 -44.80 -35.47
N LEU A 612 3.97 -45.20 -34.53
CA LEU A 612 5.40 -44.88 -34.52
C LEU A 612 6.16 -45.64 -35.61
N ALA A 613 5.85 -46.93 -35.81
CA ALA A 613 6.43 -47.75 -36.88
C ALA A 613 6.09 -47.19 -38.29
N LYS A 614 4.87 -46.68 -38.49
CA LYS A 614 4.46 -46.02 -39.76
C LYS A 614 5.21 -44.73 -40.07
N ARG A 615 5.84 -44.10 -39.07
CA ARG A 615 6.64 -42.87 -39.24
C ARG A 615 8.15 -43.13 -39.29
N GLY A 616 8.57 -44.40 -39.35
CA GLY A 616 9.97 -44.78 -39.52
C GLY A 616 10.85 -44.57 -38.29
N ILE A 617 10.25 -44.43 -37.10
CA ILE A 617 10.97 -44.26 -35.84
C ILE A 617 11.05 -45.64 -35.19
N ASP A 618 12.26 -46.22 -35.18
CA ASP A 618 12.56 -47.47 -34.49
C ASP A 618 12.72 -47.20 -32.98
N PRO A 619 11.84 -47.73 -32.11
CA PRO A 619 11.89 -47.46 -30.68
C PRO A 619 13.12 -48.05 -29.97
N ASP A 620 13.92 -48.89 -30.62
CA ASP A 620 15.13 -49.50 -30.02
C ASP A 620 16.46 -48.83 -30.46
N ALA A 621 16.42 -47.71 -31.20
CA ALA A 621 17.61 -47.01 -31.71
C ALA A 621 18.26 -46.05 -30.69
N GLU A 622 18.43 -46.45 -29.43
CA GLU A 622 18.89 -45.58 -28.35
C GLU A 622 20.43 -45.51 -28.18
N LYS A 623 21.22 -45.94 -29.16
CA LYS A 623 22.70 -46.08 -29.02
C LYS A 623 23.58 -45.23 -29.94
N SER A 624 23.04 -44.27 -30.68
CA SER A 624 23.83 -43.51 -31.68
C SER A 624 23.74 -41.98 -31.60
N LEU A 625 23.10 -41.40 -30.57
CA LEU A 625 22.83 -39.96 -30.48
C LEU A 625 23.69 -39.19 -29.44
N GLU A 626 24.77 -39.78 -28.93
CA GLU A 626 25.65 -39.09 -27.96
C GLU A 626 26.63 -38.10 -28.59
N GLU A 627 26.89 -38.16 -29.91
CA GLU A 627 27.88 -37.27 -30.57
C GLU A 627 27.29 -35.90 -30.99
N ASP A 628 26.02 -35.84 -31.40
CA ASP A 628 25.38 -34.58 -31.87
C ASP A 628 24.94 -33.65 -30.71
N ALA A 629 24.76 -34.18 -29.50
CA ALA A 629 24.36 -33.40 -28.34
C ALA A 629 25.47 -32.44 -27.88
N ALA A 630 26.75 -32.78 -28.09
CA ALA A 630 27.87 -31.94 -27.68
C ALA A 630 27.99 -30.66 -28.51
N GLU A 631 27.68 -30.72 -29.80
CA GLU A 631 27.80 -29.59 -30.74
C GLU A 631 26.67 -28.56 -30.53
N VAL A 632 25.43 -29.04 -30.30
CA VAL A 632 24.28 -28.19 -29.96
C VAL A 632 24.46 -27.53 -28.59
N THR A 633 25.03 -28.25 -27.62
CA THR A 633 25.31 -27.69 -26.29
C THR A 633 26.39 -26.61 -26.36
N SER A 634 27.42 -26.79 -27.21
CA SER A 634 28.43 -25.76 -27.47
C SER A 634 27.83 -24.50 -28.13
N TYR A 635 26.92 -24.66 -29.08
CA TYR A 635 26.24 -23.54 -29.74
C TYR A 635 25.30 -22.78 -28.79
N LEU A 636 24.52 -23.50 -27.98
CA LEU A 636 23.68 -22.91 -26.93
C LEU A 636 24.49 -22.22 -25.84
N GLN A 637 25.68 -22.76 -25.49
CA GLN A 637 26.57 -22.12 -24.54
C GLN A 637 27.15 -20.81 -25.11
N ALA A 638 27.54 -20.79 -26.38
CA ALA A 638 28.01 -19.58 -27.07
C ALA A 638 26.90 -18.52 -27.21
N LEU A 639 25.65 -18.94 -27.46
CA LEU A 639 24.49 -18.05 -27.49
C LEU A 639 24.18 -17.48 -26.10
N CYS A 640 24.19 -18.33 -25.06
CA CYS A 640 23.99 -17.93 -23.67
C CYS A 640 25.09 -16.96 -23.19
N ASP A 641 26.33 -17.14 -23.62
CA ASP A 641 27.42 -16.22 -23.31
C ASP A 641 27.32 -14.91 -24.11
N GLN A 642 26.66 -14.91 -25.28
CA GLN A 642 26.34 -13.71 -26.06
C GLN A 642 25.19 -12.90 -25.44
N PHE A 643 24.25 -13.55 -24.73
CA PHE A 643 23.13 -12.91 -24.03
C PHE A 643 23.41 -12.59 -22.54
N LYS A 644 24.43 -13.20 -21.93
CA LYS A 644 24.90 -12.86 -20.57
C LYS A 644 25.35 -11.40 -20.52
N GLY A 645 24.58 -10.57 -19.83
CA GLY A 645 24.84 -9.14 -19.66
C GLY A 645 24.00 -8.23 -20.57
N CYS A 646 23.17 -8.77 -21.48
CA CYS A 646 22.27 -7.96 -22.32
C CYS A 646 20.85 -7.83 -21.76
N LEU A 647 20.45 -8.72 -20.85
CA LEU A 647 19.18 -8.68 -20.13
C LEU A 647 19.48 -8.47 -18.64
N ALA A 648 19.42 -7.21 -18.20
CA ALA A 648 19.49 -6.89 -16.79
C ALA A 648 18.06 -6.93 -16.22
N LEU A 649 17.82 -7.84 -15.29
CA LEU A 649 16.67 -7.86 -14.37
C LEU A 649 16.92 -6.95 -13.16
N ASP A 650 17.93 -6.08 -13.26
CA ASP A 650 18.29 -5.15 -12.21
C ASP A 650 17.42 -3.90 -12.30
N GLU A 651 17.07 -3.37 -11.13
CA GLU A 651 16.59 -2.01 -10.91
C GLU A 651 17.49 -1.03 -11.67
N SER A 652 17.09 -0.68 -12.89
CA SER A 652 17.95 0.04 -13.82
C SER A 652 17.28 1.32 -14.31
N LEU A 653 18.05 2.41 -14.23
CA LEU A 653 17.74 3.66 -14.91
C LEU A 653 18.00 3.44 -16.41
N ASN A 654 16.95 3.48 -17.24
CA ASN A 654 17.06 3.42 -18.70
C ASN A 654 16.51 4.69 -19.34
N PHE A 655 16.88 4.95 -20.58
CA PHE A 655 16.35 6.06 -21.37
C PHE A 655 15.09 5.62 -22.11
N ASP A 656 14.03 6.43 -22.06
CA ASP A 656 12.79 6.21 -22.80
C ASP A 656 12.90 6.79 -24.24
N ASP A 657 11.94 6.49 -25.12
CA ASP A 657 11.97 6.84 -26.56
C ASP A 657 12.03 8.37 -26.84
N ASP A 658 11.70 9.16 -25.82
CA ASP A 658 11.79 10.62 -25.74
C ASP A 658 13.18 11.13 -25.28
N GLY A 659 14.11 10.23 -24.94
CA GLY A 659 15.50 10.54 -24.57
C GLY A 659 15.69 10.92 -23.09
N GLU A 660 14.65 10.80 -22.28
CA GLU A 660 14.67 11.09 -20.84
C GLU A 660 14.91 9.83 -20.00
N MET A 661 15.59 10.00 -18.86
CA MET A 661 15.97 8.89 -17.98
C MET A 661 14.81 8.56 -17.04
N ARG A 662 14.43 7.28 -16.96
CA ARG A 662 13.38 6.78 -16.07
C ARG A 662 13.84 5.58 -15.28
N PHE A 663 13.31 5.46 -14.08
CA PHE A 663 13.56 4.30 -13.24
C PHE A 663 12.61 3.17 -13.59
N PHE A 664 13.16 2.06 -14.07
CA PHE A 664 12.39 0.85 -14.33
C PHE A 664 12.63 -0.13 -13.19
N GLY A 665 11.68 -0.15 -12.25
CA GLY A 665 11.66 -1.17 -11.20
C GLY A 665 11.33 -2.57 -11.75
N PRO A 666 11.52 -3.64 -10.95
CA PRO A 666 11.31 -5.02 -11.36
C PRO A 666 9.85 -5.38 -11.71
N THR A 667 8.91 -4.49 -11.41
CA THR A 667 7.48 -4.58 -11.79
C THR A 667 7.11 -3.68 -12.98
N SER A 668 8.05 -2.92 -13.53
CA SER A 668 7.82 -2.07 -14.70
C SER A 668 7.81 -2.92 -15.96
N GLY A 669 6.71 -2.91 -16.71
CA GLY A 669 6.48 -3.79 -17.86
C GLY A 669 7.35 -3.53 -19.10
N ARG A 670 8.36 -2.64 -19.01
CA ARG A 670 9.25 -2.28 -20.13
C ARG A 670 10.58 -3.02 -20.04
N LEU A 671 10.69 -4.12 -20.80
CA LEU A 671 11.95 -4.80 -21.11
C LEU A 671 12.54 -4.18 -22.39
N GLN A 672 13.31 -3.11 -22.29
CA GLN A 672 14.14 -2.67 -23.42
C GLN A 672 15.52 -3.34 -23.33
N PHE A 673 16.00 -3.81 -24.49
CA PHE A 673 17.37 -4.33 -24.62
C PHE A 673 18.36 -3.20 -24.35
N ALA A 674 19.37 -3.44 -23.51
CA ALA A 674 20.48 -2.53 -23.36
C ALA A 674 21.10 -2.29 -24.75
N ALA A 675 20.97 -1.07 -25.28
CA ALA A 675 21.62 -0.71 -26.53
C ALA A 675 23.12 -0.95 -26.37
N SER A 676 23.68 -1.84 -27.19
CA SER A 676 25.07 -2.25 -27.10
C SER A 676 25.99 -1.05 -27.25
N GLY A 677 26.65 -0.66 -26.15
CA GLY A 677 28.01 -0.09 -26.16
C GLY A 677 28.26 1.29 -26.78
N ALA A 678 27.26 2.08 -27.16
CA ALA A 678 27.49 3.46 -27.60
C ALA A 678 26.54 4.43 -26.90
N LEU A 679 27.09 5.28 -26.03
CA LEU A 679 26.45 6.53 -25.63
C LEU A 679 26.07 7.30 -26.90
N PRO A 680 24.85 7.85 -27.02
CA PRO A 680 24.58 8.82 -28.07
C PRO A 680 25.58 9.96 -27.91
N GLU A 681 26.39 10.24 -28.94
CA GLU A 681 27.23 11.43 -28.96
C GLU A 681 26.36 12.66 -28.65
N GLU A 682 26.87 13.53 -27.78
CA GLU A 682 26.31 14.85 -27.50
C GLU A 682 26.08 15.58 -28.83
N GLY A 683 24.85 15.52 -29.35
CA GLY A 683 24.42 16.40 -30.44
C GLY A 683 23.68 15.83 -31.64
N SER A 684 23.10 14.62 -31.68
CA SER A 684 22.38 14.27 -32.94
C SER A 684 21.02 13.56 -32.96
N LYS A 685 20.48 12.92 -31.90
CA LYS A 685 19.15 12.26 -32.04
C LYS A 685 18.35 12.15 -30.74
N ALA A 686 17.73 13.25 -30.29
CA ALA A 686 16.52 13.23 -29.44
C ALA A 686 15.94 14.65 -29.28
N ARG A 687 15.80 15.37 -30.38
CA ARG A 687 14.70 16.31 -30.51
C ARG A 687 13.99 15.83 -31.76
N VAL A 688 12.95 15.00 -31.58
CA VAL A 688 11.84 15.10 -32.54
C VAL A 688 11.57 16.59 -32.55
N GLU A 689 11.79 17.21 -33.71
CA GLU A 689 11.39 18.59 -33.92
C GLU A 689 10.00 18.72 -33.32
N LEU A 690 9.89 19.37 -32.15
CA LEU A 690 8.72 20.18 -31.90
C LEU A 690 8.66 21.00 -33.17
N GLU A 691 7.75 20.63 -34.07
CA GLU A 691 7.44 21.39 -35.28
C GLU A 691 7.64 22.86 -34.92
N PRO A 692 8.42 23.62 -35.72
CA PRO A 692 8.68 25.01 -35.41
C PRO A 692 7.33 25.62 -35.12
N PHE A 693 7.17 26.07 -33.87
CA PHE A 693 5.96 26.68 -33.37
C PHE A 693 5.40 27.51 -34.52
N ALA A 694 4.17 27.22 -34.94
CA ALA A 694 3.43 28.15 -35.76
C ALA A 694 3.65 29.51 -35.09
N SER A 695 4.43 30.35 -35.74
CA SER A 695 5.04 31.59 -35.24
C SER A 695 3.98 32.68 -35.08
N ASN A 696 2.74 32.29 -34.83
CA ASN A 696 1.53 33.08 -34.99
C ASN A 696 0.51 32.89 -33.87
N ALA A 697 0.86 32.27 -32.75
CA ALA A 697 0.01 32.30 -31.55
C ALA A 697 0.66 33.19 -30.47
N TYR A 698 0.64 34.51 -30.71
CA TYR A 698 0.86 35.58 -29.72
C TYR A 698 1.87 35.26 -28.59
N GLU A 699 3.17 35.24 -28.89
CA GLU A 699 4.18 35.44 -27.84
C GLU A 699 4.11 36.91 -27.40
N PRO A 700 3.80 37.20 -26.12
CA PRO A 700 3.84 38.56 -25.61
C PRO A 700 5.29 39.06 -25.65
N PHE A 701 5.53 40.23 -26.23
CA PHE A 701 6.85 40.85 -26.23
C PHE A 701 7.24 41.22 -24.78
N ILE A 702 8.16 40.46 -24.17
CA ILE A 702 8.74 40.77 -22.86
C ILE A 702 10.03 41.57 -23.08
N PRO A 703 10.19 42.76 -22.51
CA PRO A 703 11.45 43.50 -22.58
C PRO A 703 12.60 42.70 -21.94
N THR A 704 13.73 42.56 -22.65
CA THR A 704 14.90 41.79 -22.18
C THR A 704 15.47 42.27 -20.84
N GLU A 705 15.32 43.57 -20.54
CA GLU A 705 15.69 44.14 -19.25
C GLU A 705 14.79 43.61 -18.12
N LEU A 706 13.48 43.53 -18.37
CA LEU A 706 12.51 43.03 -17.39
C LEU A 706 12.70 41.53 -17.15
N GLU A 707 12.89 40.75 -18.22
CA GLU A 707 13.17 39.32 -18.13
C GLU A 707 14.41 39.04 -17.28
N SER A 708 15.53 39.72 -17.55
CA SER A 708 16.77 39.54 -16.80
C SER A 708 16.61 39.94 -15.34
N HIS A 709 15.92 41.05 -15.06
CA HIS A 709 15.66 41.52 -13.71
C HIS A 709 14.84 40.51 -12.88
N LEU A 710 13.80 39.91 -13.46
CA LEU A 710 12.95 38.93 -12.78
C LEU A 710 13.67 37.61 -12.51
N ILE A 711 14.51 37.16 -13.45
CA ILE A 711 15.36 35.99 -13.27
C ILE A 711 16.36 36.22 -12.12
N ASP A 712 17.00 37.39 -12.07
CA ASP A 712 17.94 37.73 -10.99
C ASP A 712 17.28 37.77 -9.61
N LEU A 713 16.03 38.25 -9.53
CA LEU A 713 15.25 38.25 -8.29
C LEU A 713 14.94 36.83 -7.82
N TYR A 714 14.51 35.94 -8.72
CA TYR A 714 14.25 34.53 -8.40
C TYR A 714 15.51 33.84 -7.83
N PHE A 715 16.66 33.95 -8.51
CA PHE A 715 17.91 33.33 -8.05
C PHE A 715 18.50 33.96 -6.79
N THR A 716 18.06 35.17 -6.42
CA THR A 716 18.51 35.87 -5.22
C THR A 716 17.66 35.60 -4.00
N TRP A 717 16.34 35.50 -4.16
CA TRP A 717 15.41 35.42 -3.03
C TRP A 717 14.75 34.06 -2.87
N GLU A 718 14.35 33.41 -3.97
CA GLU A 718 13.62 32.13 -3.93
C GLU A 718 14.58 30.93 -3.94
N GLN A 719 15.48 30.87 -4.93
CA GLN A 719 16.33 29.71 -5.18
C GLN A 719 17.19 29.28 -3.97
N PRO A 720 17.79 30.20 -3.16
CA PRO A 720 18.61 29.78 -2.03
C PRO A 720 17.84 28.98 -0.98
N TRP A 721 16.52 29.17 -0.87
CA TRP A 721 15.64 28.43 0.03
C TRP A 721 14.94 27.26 -0.66
N TYR A 722 14.55 27.42 -1.92
CA TYR A 722 13.82 26.43 -2.71
C TYR A 722 14.61 26.08 -3.98
N GLN A 723 15.54 25.13 -3.82
CA GLN A 723 16.69 24.86 -4.69
C GLN A 723 16.40 24.08 -5.99
N ILE A 724 15.24 24.29 -6.60
CA ILE A 724 14.78 23.41 -7.70
C ILE A 724 15.58 23.59 -8.99
N VAL A 725 16.19 24.75 -9.21
CA VAL A 725 16.89 25.11 -10.46
C VAL A 725 18.31 25.58 -10.16
N ASP A 726 19.29 25.04 -10.89
CA ASP A 726 20.68 25.52 -10.88
C ASP A 726 20.85 26.72 -11.82
N GLU A 727 21.43 27.80 -11.29
CA GLU A 727 21.55 29.08 -12.01
C GLU A 727 22.49 29.00 -13.22
N ASP A 728 23.65 28.36 -13.06
CA ASP A 728 24.68 28.30 -14.10
C ASP A 728 24.20 27.42 -15.28
N LEU A 729 23.60 26.27 -14.97
CA LEU A 729 23.03 25.36 -15.96
C LEU A 729 21.82 25.96 -16.69
N PHE A 730 20.95 26.68 -15.97
CA PHE A 730 19.78 27.34 -16.54
C PHE A 730 20.20 28.46 -17.51
N ARG A 731 21.07 29.40 -17.07
CA ARG A 731 21.52 30.52 -17.92
C ARG A 731 22.32 30.04 -19.13
N HIS A 732 23.17 29.03 -18.96
CA HIS A 732 23.89 28.42 -20.07
C HIS A 732 22.94 27.77 -21.08
N SER A 733 21.93 27.04 -20.60
CA SER A 733 20.93 26.39 -21.44
C SER A 733 19.98 27.38 -22.12
N MET A 734 19.69 28.52 -21.49
CA MET A 734 18.91 29.60 -22.09
C MET A 734 19.62 30.24 -23.28
N ALA A 735 20.94 30.44 -23.20
CA ALA A 735 21.74 31.00 -24.30
C ALA A 735 21.93 30.04 -25.48
N HIS A 736 22.07 28.73 -25.20
CA HIS A 736 22.40 27.71 -26.20
C HIS A 736 21.23 26.78 -26.58
N ARG A 737 20.03 27.02 -26.03
CA ARG A 737 18.87 26.12 -26.12
C ARG A 737 19.19 24.68 -25.69
N GLY A 738 19.76 24.55 -24.49
CA GLY A 738 20.16 23.29 -23.86
C GLY A 738 19.02 22.56 -23.13
N ARG A 739 19.32 21.37 -22.59
CA ARG A 739 18.36 20.47 -21.91
C ARG A 739 17.71 21.07 -20.65
N TYR A 740 18.38 21.99 -19.96
CA TYR A 740 17.91 22.56 -18.68
C TYR A 740 17.08 23.85 -18.87
N PHE A 741 16.52 24.06 -20.06
CA PHE A 741 15.71 25.24 -20.38
C PHE A 741 14.48 24.87 -21.23
N THR A 742 13.28 25.22 -20.74
CA THR A 742 12.04 25.21 -21.53
C THR A 742 11.26 26.52 -21.33
N PRO A 743 10.43 26.93 -22.31
CA PRO A 743 9.56 28.10 -22.16
C PRO A 743 8.66 28.00 -20.93
N LEU A 744 8.15 26.79 -20.61
CA LEU A 744 7.38 26.53 -19.39
C LEU A 744 8.16 26.92 -18.13
N LEU A 745 9.41 26.46 -18.00
CA LEU A 745 10.26 26.76 -16.85
C LEU A 745 10.57 28.26 -16.75
N LEU A 746 10.84 28.92 -17.88
CA LEU A 746 11.06 30.36 -17.93
C LEU A 746 9.84 31.14 -17.42
N TYR A 747 8.64 30.86 -17.92
CA TYR A 747 7.41 31.54 -17.47
C TYR A 747 7.12 31.29 -15.99
N SER A 748 7.40 30.09 -15.48
CA SER A 748 7.29 29.78 -14.04
C SER A 748 8.29 30.57 -13.18
N ILE A 749 9.54 30.72 -13.63
CA ILE A 749 10.56 31.55 -12.97
C ILE A 749 10.16 33.03 -12.99
N LEU A 750 9.68 33.54 -14.12
CA LEU A 750 9.23 34.93 -14.25
C LEU A 750 8.00 35.22 -13.38
N ALA A 751 7.05 34.27 -13.27
CA ALA A 751 5.90 34.38 -12.39
C ALA A 751 6.33 34.52 -10.93
N MET A 752 7.30 33.70 -10.49
CA MET A 752 7.82 33.75 -9.12
C MET A 752 8.68 35.00 -8.86
N GLY A 753 9.61 35.33 -9.76
CA GLY A 753 10.45 36.53 -9.66
C GLY A 753 9.64 37.83 -9.63
N SER A 754 8.49 37.86 -10.30
CA SER A 754 7.57 39.01 -10.28
C SER A 754 7.04 39.33 -8.89
N ARG A 755 6.90 38.33 -8.01
CA ARG A 755 6.43 38.51 -6.63
C ARG A 755 7.39 39.30 -5.76
N TYR A 756 8.67 39.30 -6.13
CA TYR A 756 9.75 40.00 -5.43
C TYR A 756 10.10 41.35 -6.08
N SER A 757 9.36 41.76 -7.12
CA SER A 757 9.62 43.01 -7.85
C SER A 757 8.63 44.10 -7.46
N ASP A 758 9.16 45.30 -7.20
CA ASP A 758 8.35 46.50 -6.96
C ASP A 758 7.85 47.18 -8.26
N ARG A 759 8.23 46.66 -9.44
CA ARG A 759 7.84 47.24 -10.73
C ARG A 759 6.33 47.07 -10.98
N VAL A 760 5.65 48.14 -11.38
CA VAL A 760 4.20 48.12 -11.65
C VAL A 760 3.85 47.25 -12.87
N GLU A 761 4.77 47.17 -13.84
CA GLU A 761 4.60 46.42 -15.10
C GLU A 761 4.43 44.90 -14.91
N THR A 762 4.82 44.36 -13.75
CA THR A 762 4.70 42.93 -13.43
C THR A 762 3.33 42.57 -12.84
N ARG A 763 2.51 43.58 -12.52
CA ARG A 763 1.21 43.46 -11.86
C ARG A 763 0.08 43.53 -12.88
N THR A 764 -0.92 42.67 -12.73
CA THR A 764 -2.11 42.71 -13.60
C THR A 764 -3.04 43.85 -13.19
N ASP A 765 -3.10 44.14 -11.89
CA ASP A 765 -3.69 45.36 -11.34
C ASP A 765 -2.57 46.22 -10.74
N ALA A 766 -2.42 47.45 -11.24
CA ALA A 766 -1.39 48.38 -10.78
C ALA A 766 -1.47 48.68 -9.27
N ASN A 767 -2.67 48.57 -8.68
CA ASN A 767 -2.92 48.88 -7.28
C ASN A 767 -2.86 47.67 -6.34
N ASP A 768 -2.86 46.43 -6.86
CA ASP A 768 -2.77 45.21 -6.04
C ASP A 768 -1.44 44.46 -6.28
N PRO A 769 -0.48 44.56 -5.33
CA PRO A 769 0.78 43.80 -5.36
C PRO A 769 0.61 42.29 -5.49
N ASN A 770 -0.54 41.72 -5.09
CA ASN A 770 -0.79 40.28 -5.14
C ASN A 770 -1.11 39.74 -6.52
N THR A 771 -1.33 40.64 -7.48
CA THR A 771 -1.50 40.28 -8.89
C THR A 771 -0.18 40.16 -9.65
N ALA A 772 0.95 40.42 -8.97
CA ALA A 772 2.28 40.29 -9.56
C ALA A 772 2.53 38.87 -10.09
N GLY A 773 2.92 38.75 -11.37
CA GLY A 773 3.26 37.48 -11.99
C GLY A 773 2.08 36.63 -12.49
N ARG A 774 0.81 37.04 -12.27
CA ARG A 774 -0.38 36.29 -12.74
C ARG A 774 -0.39 36.08 -14.26
N PHE A 775 0.05 37.07 -15.02
CA PHE A 775 0.16 36.98 -16.46
C PHE A 775 1.11 35.85 -16.91
N PHE A 776 2.32 35.81 -16.37
CA PHE A 776 3.30 34.77 -16.67
C PHE A 776 2.83 33.39 -16.20
N PHE A 777 2.11 33.34 -15.09
CA PHE A 777 1.54 32.12 -14.55
C PHE A 777 0.48 31.47 -15.45
N GLU A 778 -0.44 32.25 -16.04
CA GLU A 778 -1.44 31.71 -16.98
C GLU A 778 -0.79 31.17 -18.28
N GLN A 779 0.30 31.81 -18.74
CA GLN A 779 1.10 31.29 -19.84
C GLN A 779 1.77 29.95 -19.46
N ALA A 780 2.35 29.87 -18.27
CA ALA A 780 2.93 28.62 -17.76
C ALA A 780 1.89 27.48 -17.68
N LYS A 781 0.68 27.75 -17.18
CA LYS A 781 -0.41 26.74 -17.15
C LYS A 781 -0.80 26.23 -18.53
N THR A 782 -0.88 27.12 -19.51
CA THR A 782 -1.22 26.76 -20.90
C THR A 782 -0.14 25.85 -21.52
N LEU A 783 1.13 26.13 -21.23
CA LEU A 783 2.26 25.32 -21.69
C LEU A 783 2.36 23.98 -20.94
N LEU A 784 2.02 23.95 -19.65
CA LEU A 784 2.05 22.76 -18.82
C LEU A 784 1.15 21.65 -19.37
N HIS A 785 -0.07 21.97 -19.82
CA HIS A 785 -0.98 21.00 -20.40
C HIS A 785 -0.38 20.24 -21.60
N ARG A 786 0.54 20.87 -22.34
CA ARG A 786 1.21 20.27 -23.50
C ARG A 786 2.45 19.48 -23.11
N GLU A 787 3.27 19.99 -22.18
CA GLU A 787 4.46 19.28 -21.70
C GLU A 787 4.11 18.04 -20.85
N MET A 788 2.91 17.97 -20.27
CA MET A 788 2.45 16.81 -19.50
C MET A 788 2.34 15.50 -20.31
N GLU A 789 2.25 15.56 -21.64
CA GLU A 789 2.25 14.37 -22.49
C GLU A 789 3.63 13.70 -22.57
N ARG A 790 4.71 14.48 -22.37
CA ARG A 790 6.11 14.04 -22.38
C ARG A 790 6.90 14.81 -21.31
N PRO A 791 6.75 14.46 -20.03
CA PRO A 791 7.34 15.21 -18.93
C PRO A 791 8.86 15.08 -18.93
N SER A 792 9.56 16.20 -18.69
CA SER A 792 11.02 16.26 -18.56
C SER A 792 11.42 16.78 -17.17
N LEU A 793 12.73 16.81 -16.89
CA LEU A 793 13.26 17.41 -15.67
C LEU A 793 12.79 18.87 -15.48
N THR A 794 12.73 19.65 -16.56
CA THR A 794 12.27 21.04 -16.49
C THR A 794 10.76 21.13 -16.25
N THR A 795 9.97 20.13 -16.66
CA THR A 795 8.54 20.02 -16.32
C THR A 795 8.35 19.79 -14.82
N ILE A 796 9.16 18.93 -14.19
CA ILE A 796 9.16 18.73 -12.73
C ILE A 796 9.51 20.03 -12.01
N GLN A 797 10.58 20.70 -12.46
CA GLN A 797 11.03 21.97 -11.88
C GLN A 797 9.94 23.05 -12.00
N ALA A 798 9.28 23.13 -13.16
CA ALA A 798 8.17 24.04 -13.39
C ALA A 798 6.95 23.73 -12.53
N LEU A 799 6.59 22.46 -12.33
CA LEU A 799 5.49 22.04 -11.46
C LEU A 799 5.72 22.44 -10.00
N GLY A 800 6.96 22.32 -9.50
CA GLY A 800 7.32 22.81 -8.17
C GLY A 800 7.12 24.32 -8.03
N LEU A 801 7.59 25.11 -9.00
CA LEU A 801 7.41 26.57 -9.01
C LEU A 801 5.95 27.00 -9.18
N ILE A 802 5.18 26.31 -10.01
CA ILE A 802 3.72 26.53 -10.17
C ILE A 802 2.99 26.23 -8.87
N GLY A 803 3.36 25.14 -8.19
CA GLY A 803 2.83 24.80 -6.88
C GLY A 803 3.11 25.90 -5.84
N MET A 804 4.34 26.42 -5.80
CA MET A 804 4.74 27.51 -4.92
C MET A 804 3.97 28.81 -5.23
N PHE A 805 3.70 29.09 -6.51
CA PHE A 805 2.93 30.28 -6.90
C PHE A 805 1.46 30.19 -6.44
N TYR A 806 0.84 29.01 -6.51
CA TYR A 806 -0.50 28.78 -5.96
C TYR A 806 -0.54 29.02 -4.44
N ILE A 807 0.46 28.57 -3.70
CA ILE A 807 0.57 28.83 -2.26
C ILE A 807 0.76 30.34 -2.01
N ALA A 808 1.62 31.00 -2.79
CA ALA A 808 1.85 32.43 -2.69
C ALA A 808 0.59 33.28 -2.95
N THR A 809 -0.34 32.78 -3.77
CA THR A 809 -1.64 33.41 -4.06
C THR A 809 -2.76 32.97 -3.11
N GLY A 810 -2.53 32.01 -2.22
CA GLY A 810 -3.50 31.52 -1.23
C GLY A 810 -4.41 30.39 -1.71
N ALA A 811 -4.09 29.75 -2.83
CA ALA A 811 -4.78 28.60 -3.40
C ALA A 811 -4.09 27.28 -2.97
N ASP A 812 -4.03 27.03 -1.67
CA ASP A 812 -3.22 25.97 -1.05
C ASP A 812 -3.51 24.56 -1.61
N ALA A 813 -4.78 24.24 -1.87
CA ALA A 813 -5.20 22.96 -2.43
C ALA A 813 -4.64 22.71 -3.85
N ALA A 814 -4.64 23.76 -4.70
CA ALA A 814 -4.05 23.69 -6.02
C ALA A 814 -2.52 23.55 -5.93
N GLY A 815 -1.90 24.29 -5.01
CA GLY A 815 -0.46 24.17 -4.72
C GLY A 815 -0.06 22.74 -4.31
N TRP A 816 -0.82 22.12 -3.41
CA TRP A 816 -0.60 20.74 -2.97
C TRP A 816 -0.71 19.72 -4.10
N LEU A 817 -1.69 19.86 -5.00
CA LEU A 817 -1.86 18.97 -6.15
C LEU A 817 -0.67 19.02 -7.11
N HIS A 818 -0.19 20.23 -7.46
CA HIS A 818 0.91 20.38 -8.42
C HIS A 818 2.26 19.92 -7.85
N HIS A 819 2.51 20.15 -6.56
CA HIS A 819 3.65 19.53 -5.87
C HIS A 819 3.54 17.99 -5.84
N GLY A 820 2.33 17.45 -5.61
CA GLY A 820 2.09 16.01 -5.68
C GLY A 820 2.32 15.42 -7.08
N MET A 821 2.07 16.18 -8.14
CA MET A 821 2.42 15.79 -9.51
C MET A 821 3.93 15.81 -9.73
N ALA A 822 4.63 16.85 -9.28
CA ALA A 822 6.09 16.93 -9.33
C ALA A 822 6.74 15.72 -8.63
N ASN A 823 6.35 15.43 -7.39
CA ASN A 823 6.90 14.33 -6.60
C ASN A 823 6.72 12.96 -7.28
N ARG A 824 5.54 12.70 -7.87
CA ARG A 824 5.29 11.44 -8.58
C ARG A 824 6.15 11.31 -9.84
N LEU A 825 6.32 12.39 -10.60
CA LEU A 825 7.18 12.40 -11.78
C LEU A 825 8.66 12.22 -11.39
N SER A 826 9.09 12.77 -10.26
CA SER A 826 10.45 12.59 -9.77
C SER A 826 10.74 11.16 -9.32
N LEU A 827 9.76 10.49 -8.72
CA LEU A 827 9.85 9.05 -8.43
C LEU A 827 9.91 8.21 -9.72
N ASP A 828 9.13 8.57 -10.75
CA ASP A 828 9.16 7.93 -12.06
C ASP A 828 10.53 8.08 -12.76
N MET A 829 11.13 9.28 -12.64
CA MET A 829 12.47 9.58 -13.17
C MET A 829 13.62 9.03 -12.33
N GLY A 830 13.33 8.36 -11.20
CA GLY A 830 14.36 7.79 -10.32
C GLY A 830 15.20 8.80 -9.57
N LEU A 831 14.71 10.04 -9.42
CA LEU A 831 15.41 11.12 -8.69
C LEU A 831 15.46 10.91 -7.17
N ASN A 832 14.99 9.77 -6.67
CA ASN A 832 14.96 9.39 -5.26
C ASN A 832 15.96 8.25 -4.92
N LEU A 833 16.82 7.86 -5.85
CA LEU A 833 17.76 6.74 -5.73
C LEU A 833 19.20 7.25 -5.58
N ASP A 834 20.01 6.55 -4.77
CA ASP A 834 21.40 6.92 -4.49
C ASP A 834 22.29 6.75 -5.75
N PRO A 835 22.92 7.83 -6.27
CA PRO A 835 23.80 7.76 -7.42
C PRO A 835 25.02 6.82 -7.23
N ALA A 836 25.45 6.58 -5.99
CA ALA A 836 26.65 5.80 -5.68
C ALA A 836 26.44 4.28 -5.85
N ALA A 837 25.20 3.81 -5.96
CA ALA A 837 24.88 2.40 -6.18
C ALA A 837 25.14 1.92 -7.63
N PHE A 838 25.53 2.82 -8.55
CA PHE A 838 25.62 2.54 -9.99
C PHE A 838 27.08 2.63 -10.51
N ASP A 839 27.61 1.54 -11.08
CA ASP A 839 29.00 1.45 -11.53
C ASP A 839 29.24 2.18 -12.88
N ARG A 840 30.18 3.12 -12.87
CA ARG A 840 31.04 3.68 -13.95
C ARG A 840 30.51 4.08 -15.35
N ALA A 841 29.25 3.88 -15.73
CA ALA A 841 28.80 4.12 -17.11
C ALA A 841 27.95 5.39 -17.35
N VAL A 842 27.41 6.03 -16.31
CA VAL A 842 26.49 7.17 -16.48
C VAL A 842 27.17 8.47 -16.06
N ARG A 843 27.55 9.29 -17.05
CA ARG A 843 28.05 10.66 -16.78
C ARG A 843 26.93 11.50 -16.15
N ARG A 844 27.26 12.09 -14.99
CA ARG A 844 26.60 13.14 -14.20
C ARG A 844 25.35 13.77 -14.86
N VAL A 845 24.17 13.44 -14.32
CA VAL A 845 23.00 14.32 -14.39
C VAL A 845 23.02 15.18 -13.13
N CYS A 846 23.33 16.46 -13.33
CA CYS A 846 23.49 17.45 -12.27
C CYS A 846 22.16 18.18 -12.05
N SER A 847 21.94 18.60 -10.80
CA SER A 847 20.82 19.39 -10.23
C SER A 847 19.51 18.66 -9.87
N MET A 848 19.61 17.77 -8.88
CA MET A 848 18.73 17.73 -7.68
C MET A 848 19.33 16.81 -6.61
N LEU A 849 20.18 15.85 -7.02
CA LEU A 849 20.72 14.77 -6.18
C LEU A 849 22.21 14.91 -5.76
N ASP A 850 22.93 15.95 -6.18
CA ASP A 850 24.35 16.14 -5.77
C ASP A 850 24.52 16.59 -4.29
N VAL A 851 23.44 16.62 -3.50
CA VAL A 851 23.42 17.23 -2.15
C VAL A 851 23.03 16.23 -1.03
N GLN A 852 22.80 14.95 -1.35
CA GLN A 852 22.72 13.90 -0.31
C GLN A 852 24.12 13.52 0.18
N GLY A 853 24.44 13.87 1.42
CA GLY A 853 25.73 13.65 2.09
C GLY A 853 26.15 12.18 2.32
N ALA A 854 25.88 11.26 1.39
CA ALA A 854 26.42 9.90 1.35
C ALA A 854 27.31 9.63 0.11
N VAL A 855 27.38 10.55 -0.85
CA VAL A 855 28.30 10.47 -2.00
C VAL A 855 29.51 11.34 -1.71
N ASN A 856 30.73 10.82 -1.87
CA ASN A 856 31.93 11.66 -1.87
C ASN A 856 31.73 12.77 -2.91
N LEU A 857 31.73 14.02 -2.44
CA LEU A 857 31.70 15.24 -3.26
C LEU A 857 32.54 15.02 -4.52
N PRO A 858 32.00 15.24 -5.73
CA PRO A 858 32.81 15.13 -6.91
C PRO A 858 34.01 16.07 -6.77
N SER A 859 35.23 15.54 -6.91
CA SER A 859 36.34 16.40 -7.26
C SER A 859 35.98 17.14 -8.56
N HIS A 860 36.40 18.41 -8.65
CA HIS A 860 36.18 19.37 -9.75
C HIS A 860 34.82 20.11 -9.66
N ALA A 861 34.73 21.40 -9.35
CA ALA A 861 35.67 22.53 -9.34
C ALA A 861 35.40 23.42 -8.10
N GLU A 862 36.41 24.16 -7.64
CA GLU A 862 36.21 25.16 -6.59
C GLU A 862 35.07 26.11 -6.98
N PRO A 863 34.12 26.41 -6.07
CA PRO A 863 33.05 27.36 -6.35
C PRO A 863 33.65 28.72 -6.71
N SER A 864 33.30 29.23 -7.88
CA SER A 864 33.89 30.45 -8.45
C SER A 864 33.48 31.72 -7.70
N SER A 865 32.40 31.69 -6.90
CA SER A 865 31.91 32.85 -6.13
C SER A 865 31.67 32.57 -4.62
N PRO A 866 31.93 33.56 -3.73
CA PRO A 866 31.60 33.47 -2.31
C PRO A 866 30.11 33.21 -2.01
N ARG A 867 29.21 33.69 -2.89
CA ARG A 867 27.76 33.50 -2.78
C ARG A 867 27.37 32.02 -2.94
N GLN A 868 27.92 31.33 -3.93
CA GLN A 868 27.65 29.89 -4.14
C GLN A 868 28.13 29.02 -2.97
N ARG A 869 29.25 29.39 -2.33
CA ARG A 869 29.70 28.72 -1.09
C ARG A 869 28.69 28.89 0.05
N ALA A 870 28.22 30.10 0.28
CA ALA A 870 27.24 30.38 1.34
C ALA A 870 25.91 29.64 1.10
N ILE A 871 25.47 29.56 -0.16
CA ILE A 871 24.25 28.84 -0.56
C ILE A 871 24.41 27.33 -0.31
N ARG A 872 25.54 26.71 -0.69
CA ARG A 872 25.79 25.29 -0.39
C ARG A 872 25.82 25.01 1.12
N SER A 873 26.51 25.85 1.89
CA SER A 873 26.53 25.72 3.35
C SER A 873 25.12 25.83 3.95
N LEU A 874 24.29 26.75 3.42
CA LEU A 874 22.90 26.93 3.85
C LEU A 874 22.08 25.65 3.62
N GLN A 875 22.23 25.02 2.45
CA GLN A 875 21.55 23.76 2.13
C GLN A 875 21.93 22.63 3.08
N THR A 876 23.23 22.43 3.31
CA THR A 876 23.70 21.39 4.23
C THR A 876 23.11 21.60 5.63
N ALA A 877 23.07 22.86 6.09
CA ALA A 877 22.45 23.20 7.37
C ALA A 877 20.93 22.94 7.38
N LEU A 878 20.21 23.27 6.29
CA LEU A 878 18.78 23.02 6.13
C LEU A 878 18.45 21.51 6.16
N ILE A 879 19.21 20.68 5.45
CA ILE A 879 19.02 19.23 5.43
C ILE A 879 19.19 18.65 6.84
N GLN A 880 20.27 19.04 7.53
CA GLN A 880 20.54 18.57 8.90
C GLN A 880 19.42 18.94 9.88
N ILE A 881 18.86 20.16 9.80
CA ILE A 881 17.75 20.54 10.67
C ILE A 881 16.42 19.87 10.28
N CYS A 882 16.18 19.61 8.99
CA CYS A 882 15.02 18.83 8.52
C CYS A 882 15.05 17.40 9.06
N GLN A 883 16.21 16.73 9.09
CA GLN A 883 16.36 15.40 9.70
C GLN A 883 16.00 15.40 11.19
N ILE A 884 16.38 16.45 11.92
CA ILE A 884 15.99 16.61 13.34
C ILE A 884 14.47 16.86 13.45
N HIS A 885 13.89 17.66 12.56
CA HIS A 885 12.44 17.87 12.48
C HIS A 885 11.69 16.57 12.22
N GLU A 886 12.10 15.76 11.24
CA GLU A 886 11.47 14.48 10.91
C GLU A 886 11.42 13.57 12.16
N LYS A 887 12.55 13.45 12.87
CA LYS A 887 12.64 12.72 14.15
C LYS A 887 11.61 13.24 15.16
N ILE A 888 11.46 14.56 15.30
CA ILE A 888 10.47 15.19 16.19
C ILE A 888 9.04 14.86 15.75
N PHE A 889 8.71 15.01 14.46
CA PHE A 889 7.36 14.78 13.95
C PHE A 889 6.95 13.32 14.05
N MET A 890 7.78 12.40 13.56
CA MET A 890 7.47 10.96 13.58
C MET A 890 7.30 10.43 15.01
N SER A 891 8.05 10.97 15.97
CA SER A 891 8.00 10.51 17.35
C SER A 891 6.91 11.16 18.21
N LEU A 892 6.57 12.44 17.99
CA LEU A 892 5.65 13.20 18.85
C LEU A 892 4.32 13.59 18.20
N TRP A 893 4.31 13.89 16.90
CA TRP A 893 3.16 14.45 16.18
C TRP A 893 2.55 13.49 15.15
N GLY A 894 3.14 12.30 14.96
CA GLY A 894 2.62 11.28 14.05
C GLY A 894 1.29 10.66 14.52
N PRO A 895 0.50 10.08 13.60
CA PRO A 895 -0.82 9.48 13.91
C PRO A 895 -0.74 8.30 14.89
N LYS A 896 0.44 7.69 15.06
CA LYS A 896 0.77 6.74 16.12
C LYS A 896 2.12 7.14 16.73
N PRO A 897 2.18 7.91 17.82
CA PRO A 897 3.44 8.32 18.42
C PRO A 897 4.21 7.08 18.89
N THR A 898 5.44 6.92 18.41
CA THR A 898 6.28 5.75 18.68
C THR A 898 6.87 5.73 20.10
N LEU A 899 6.77 6.86 20.82
CA LEU A 899 7.35 7.05 22.15
C LEU A 899 6.40 6.69 23.31
N ASN A 900 6.85 5.76 24.16
CA ASN A 900 6.21 5.44 25.45
C ASN A 900 6.36 6.60 26.47
N GLN A 901 5.40 6.75 27.39
CA GLN A 901 5.36 7.87 28.36
C GLN A 901 6.63 7.99 29.24
N ARG A 902 7.29 6.87 29.54
CA ARG A 902 8.55 6.84 30.31
C ARG A 902 9.78 7.32 29.53
N GLN A 903 9.76 7.25 28.19
CA GLN A 903 10.89 7.63 27.32
C GLN A 903 10.83 9.11 26.89
N ARG A 904 9.66 9.75 26.96
CA ARG A 904 9.44 11.13 26.53
C ARG A 904 10.40 12.15 27.18
N PRO A 905 10.75 12.09 28.47
CA PRO A 905 11.70 13.03 29.08
C PRO A 905 13.14 12.90 28.57
N ALA A 906 13.59 11.66 28.30
CA ALA A 906 14.91 11.40 27.75
C ALA A 906 15.00 11.86 26.29
N PHE A 907 13.93 11.63 25.52
CA PHE A 907 13.81 12.10 24.14
C PHE A 907 13.87 13.63 24.02
N LEU A 908 13.14 14.35 24.89
CA LEU A 908 13.18 15.82 24.95
C LEU A 908 14.61 16.32 25.18
N LYS A 909 15.35 15.74 26.12
CA LYS A 909 16.74 16.13 26.42
C LYS A 909 17.69 15.81 25.26
N SER A 910 17.55 14.65 24.62
CA SER A 910 18.36 14.26 23.46
C SER A 910 18.14 15.22 22.28
N CYS A 911 16.90 15.47 21.88
CA CYS A 911 16.64 16.35 20.73
C CYS A 911 17.03 17.82 21.02
N LEU A 912 16.90 18.28 22.28
CA LEU A 912 17.42 19.60 22.66
C LEU A 912 18.94 19.68 22.60
N LEU A 913 19.65 18.58 22.85
CA LEU A 913 21.10 18.51 22.68
C LEU A 913 21.48 18.51 21.19
N ASP A 914 20.83 17.68 20.37
CA ASP A 914 21.04 17.61 18.92
C ASP A 914 20.88 19.00 18.27
N LEU A 915 19.81 19.72 18.64
CA LEU A 915 19.57 21.10 18.21
C LEU A 915 20.69 22.06 18.66
N LYS A 916 21.14 21.97 19.91
CA LYS A 916 22.23 22.85 20.40
C LYS A 916 23.54 22.59 19.68
N THR A 917 23.88 21.31 19.45
CA THR A 917 25.07 20.91 18.70
C THR A 917 25.01 21.44 17.28
N TRP A 918 23.88 21.28 16.60
CA TRP A 918 23.68 21.81 15.24
C TRP A 918 23.90 23.34 15.16
N LEU A 919 23.40 24.11 16.14
CA LEU A 919 23.63 25.57 16.17
C LEU A 919 25.11 25.92 16.38
N TYR A 920 25.83 25.12 17.18
CA TYR A 920 27.25 25.32 17.46
C TYR A 920 28.13 24.99 16.24
N ASP A 921 27.78 23.94 15.51
CA ASP A 921 28.51 23.45 14.33
C ASP A 921 28.22 24.28 13.07
N LEU A 922 27.34 25.28 13.16
CA LEU A 922 26.98 26.13 12.03
C LEU A 922 28.19 26.92 11.49
N PRO A 923 28.45 26.89 10.16
CA PRO A 923 29.52 27.64 9.53
C PRO A 923 29.46 29.15 9.83
N PRO A 924 30.60 29.85 9.92
CA PRO A 924 30.64 31.26 10.28
C PRO A 924 29.85 32.16 9.31
N GLU A 925 29.72 31.76 8.05
CA GLU A 925 28.99 32.48 7.00
C GLU A 925 27.47 32.48 7.22
N LEU A 926 26.94 31.59 8.07
CA LEU A 926 25.51 31.47 8.39
C LEU A 926 25.17 31.92 9.80
N ARG A 927 26.16 32.39 10.57
CA ARG A 927 25.94 32.95 11.90
C ARG A 927 25.37 34.36 11.81
N ILE A 928 24.58 34.73 12.81
CA ILE A 928 23.90 36.04 12.93
C ILE A 928 24.41 36.86 14.13
N ASP A 929 25.61 36.51 14.62
CA ASP A 929 26.32 37.24 15.67
C ASP A 929 26.79 38.61 15.16
N GLN A 930 27.13 38.68 13.87
CA GLN A 930 27.36 39.90 13.11
C GLN A 930 26.26 40.09 12.04
N PRO A 931 26.04 41.31 11.53
CA PRO A 931 25.08 41.54 10.44
C PRO A 931 25.45 40.69 9.23
N ASN A 932 24.54 39.81 8.83
CA ASN A 932 24.75 38.89 7.72
C ASN A 932 24.02 39.42 6.47
N HIS A 933 24.69 39.39 5.33
CA HIS A 933 24.12 39.85 4.07
C HIS A 933 23.19 38.83 3.41
N LEU A 934 23.14 37.60 3.93
CA LEU A 934 22.24 36.55 3.46
C LEU A 934 20.93 36.55 4.28
N PRO A 935 19.78 36.89 3.67
CA PRO A 935 18.48 36.94 4.36
C PRO A 935 18.05 35.55 4.87
N HIS A 936 18.40 34.50 4.13
CA HIS A 936 18.08 33.10 4.46
C HIS A 936 18.76 32.61 5.74
N ALA A 937 19.90 33.18 6.14
CA ALA A 937 20.53 32.85 7.40
C ALA A 937 19.60 33.21 8.59
N TYR A 938 18.92 34.35 8.53
CA TYR A 938 17.96 34.72 9.59
C TYR A 938 16.75 33.79 9.62
N ALA A 939 16.21 33.42 8.45
CA ALA A 939 15.12 32.45 8.36
C ALA A 939 15.54 31.07 8.91
N LEU A 940 16.77 30.62 8.64
CA LEU A 940 17.33 29.38 9.17
C LEU A 940 17.36 29.39 10.72
N HIS A 941 17.79 30.49 11.34
CA HIS A 941 17.77 30.62 12.81
C HIS A 941 16.34 30.71 13.36
N MET A 942 15.37 31.26 12.62
CA MET A 942 13.95 31.22 12.99
C MET A 942 13.39 29.78 12.95
N VAL A 943 13.79 28.98 11.95
CA VAL A 943 13.43 27.55 11.84
C VAL A 943 13.99 26.77 13.02
N TYR A 944 15.24 27.02 13.41
CA TYR A 944 15.86 26.45 14.62
C TYR A 944 15.04 26.66 15.89
N HIS A 945 14.62 27.90 16.16
CA HIS A 945 13.80 28.18 17.33
C HIS A 945 12.39 27.60 17.23
N THR A 946 11.87 27.47 16.01
CA THR A 946 10.58 26.82 15.75
C THR A 946 10.65 25.31 16.04
N ALA A 947 11.75 24.63 15.66
CA ALA A 947 12.02 23.24 16.02
C ALA A 947 11.92 23.01 17.54
N ARG A 948 12.52 23.92 18.30
CA ARG A 948 12.51 23.90 19.77
C ARG A 948 11.12 24.09 20.35
N ILE A 949 10.30 24.96 19.74
CA ILE A 949 8.89 25.15 20.14
C ILE A 949 8.09 23.87 19.90
N LEU A 950 8.20 23.26 18.71
CA LEU A 950 7.46 22.06 18.33
C LEU A 950 7.85 20.84 19.17
N LEU A 951 9.12 20.75 19.56
CA LEU A 951 9.61 19.73 20.49
C LEU A 951 9.04 19.92 21.90
N ALA A 952 8.87 21.17 22.37
CA ALA A 952 8.44 21.48 23.72
C ALA A 952 6.91 21.46 23.90
N LYS A 953 6.13 21.83 22.87
CA LYS A 953 4.67 22.03 22.93
C LYS A 953 3.87 20.79 23.42
N PRO A 954 4.17 19.54 23.02
CA PRO A 954 3.46 18.37 23.56
C PRO A 954 3.64 18.15 25.07
N PHE A 955 4.68 18.75 25.66
CA PHE A 955 5.01 18.62 27.08
C PHE A 955 4.40 19.73 27.96
N THR A 956 3.71 20.70 27.36
CA THR A 956 3.06 21.80 28.10
C THR A 956 1.61 21.48 28.50
N ILE A 957 0.97 20.51 27.83
CA ILE A 957 -0.44 20.11 28.01
C ILE A 957 -0.63 19.24 29.28
N ARG A 958 -1.65 19.55 30.09
CA ARG A 958 -1.96 18.86 31.37
C ARG A 958 -2.67 17.53 31.09
N HIS A 959 -2.03 16.38 31.32
CA HIS A 959 -2.75 15.11 31.45
C HIS A 959 -3.29 14.97 32.87
N GLN A 960 -4.62 15.05 33.03
CA GLN A 960 -5.32 14.78 34.29
C GLN A 960 -5.34 13.28 34.62
N SER A 961 -4.21 12.69 34.97
CA SER A 961 -4.16 11.41 35.69
C SER A 961 -2.72 11.05 36.06
N ALA A 962 -2.31 11.33 37.29
CA ALA A 962 -1.17 10.65 37.91
C ALA A 962 -1.48 10.45 39.39
N SER A 963 -1.64 9.19 39.78
CA SER A 963 -2.08 8.73 41.10
C SER A 963 -0.91 8.42 42.05
N SER A 964 0.22 9.13 41.97
CA SER A 964 1.37 8.96 42.86
C SER A 964 2.15 10.28 43.06
N ASP A 965 2.45 10.63 44.32
CA ASP A 965 3.08 11.89 44.71
C ASP A 965 4.55 12.06 44.23
N THR A 966 5.24 10.98 43.86
CA THR A 966 6.63 11.01 43.38
C THR A 966 6.76 11.27 41.87
N ASP A 967 5.82 10.79 41.04
CA ASP A 967 5.82 11.03 39.59
C ASP A 967 5.29 12.44 39.24
N ALA A 968 4.51 13.04 40.13
CA ALA A 968 3.99 14.40 39.99
C ALA A 968 5.12 15.45 39.96
N ASN A 969 6.16 15.31 40.79
CA ASN A 969 7.26 16.29 40.86
C ASN A 969 8.16 16.29 39.62
N VAL A 970 8.44 15.12 39.03
CA VAL A 970 9.25 15.00 37.80
C VAL A 970 8.46 15.56 36.60
N GLY A 971 7.15 15.30 36.54
CA GLY A 971 6.26 15.87 35.53
C GLY A 971 6.20 17.40 35.57
N VAL A 972 6.12 18.00 36.76
CA VAL A 972 6.09 19.47 36.95
C VAL A 972 7.41 20.13 36.54
N GLN A 973 8.56 19.50 36.84
CA GLN A 973 9.87 20.01 36.42
C GLN A 973 10.04 20.01 34.89
N ILE A 974 9.63 18.93 34.22
CA ILE A 974 9.70 18.82 32.75
C ILE A 974 8.75 19.81 32.09
N GLN A 975 7.54 19.99 32.63
CA GLN A 975 6.59 20.97 32.13
C GLN A 975 7.14 22.40 32.26
N THR A 976 7.77 22.72 33.39
CA THR A 976 8.40 24.03 33.62
C THR A 976 9.56 24.25 32.66
N GLN A 977 10.38 23.22 32.42
CA GLN A 977 11.48 23.26 31.45
C GLN A 977 10.95 23.45 30.01
N ALA A 978 9.91 22.72 29.60
CA ALA A 978 9.31 22.82 28.28
C ALA A 978 8.71 24.20 28.02
N LYS A 979 7.95 24.75 28.99
CA LYS A 979 7.42 26.12 28.92
C LYS A 979 8.54 27.14 28.77
N SER A 980 9.57 27.06 29.60
CA SER A 980 10.75 27.94 29.52
C SER A 980 11.43 27.88 28.14
N VAL A 981 11.66 26.68 27.60
CA VAL A 981 12.27 26.49 26.27
C VAL A 981 11.42 27.08 25.15
N SER A 982 10.09 26.91 25.20
CA SER A 982 9.18 27.47 24.20
C SER A 982 9.15 29.00 24.27
N ALA A 983 9.07 29.58 25.47
CA ALA A 983 9.06 31.03 25.68
C ALA A 983 10.39 31.69 25.27
N ASP A 984 11.53 31.08 25.61
CA ASP A 984 12.86 31.54 25.17
C ASP A 984 12.97 31.56 23.64
N SER A 985 12.46 30.51 22.99
CA SER A 985 12.53 30.37 21.54
C SER A 985 11.62 31.37 20.82
N ALA A 986 10.40 31.62 21.33
CA ALA A 986 9.51 32.64 20.79
C ALA A 986 10.10 34.06 20.91
N ARG A 987 10.76 34.37 22.03
CA ARG A 987 11.48 35.64 22.23
C ARG A 987 12.67 35.80 21.28
N ALA A 988 13.41 34.72 21.06
CA ALA A 988 14.52 34.71 20.13
C ALA A 988 14.06 34.96 18.69
N ILE A 989 12.95 34.34 18.25
CA ILE A 989 12.36 34.59 16.92
C ILE A 989 12.03 36.07 16.72
N CYS A 990 11.42 36.74 17.71
CA CYS A 990 11.13 38.17 17.63
C CYS A 990 12.41 39.03 17.53
N THR A 991 13.47 38.63 18.24
CA THR A 991 14.76 39.35 18.24
C THR A 991 15.48 39.17 16.90
N ILE A 992 15.48 37.95 16.35
CA ILE A 992 16.00 37.65 15.02
C ILE A 992 15.21 38.45 13.98
N ALA A 993 13.90 38.55 14.15
CA ALA A 993 13.07 39.30 13.23
C ALA A 993 13.41 40.80 13.21
N GLN A 994 13.65 41.39 14.38
CA GLN A 994 14.12 42.78 14.48
C GLN A 994 15.50 42.97 13.84
N LYS A 995 16.44 42.04 14.04
CA LYS A 995 17.77 42.09 13.39
C LYS A 995 17.66 42.02 11.86
N TYR A 996 16.79 41.17 11.34
CA TYR A 996 16.52 41.08 9.90
C TYR A 996 15.98 42.41 9.36
N ARG A 997 14.99 42.99 10.05
CA ARG A 997 14.40 44.29 9.68
C ARG A 997 15.43 45.42 9.68
N GLN A 998 16.37 45.42 10.63
CA GLN A 998 17.46 46.41 10.66
C GLN A 998 18.40 46.30 9.45
N GLN A 999 18.61 45.09 8.93
CA GLN A 999 19.55 44.83 7.84
C GLN A 999 18.91 44.98 6.44
N PHE A 1000 17.68 44.50 6.27
CA PHE A 1000 17.00 44.43 4.96
C PHE A 1000 15.78 45.36 4.85
N GLY A 1001 15.42 46.07 5.92
CA GLY A 1001 14.31 47.02 5.95
C GLY A 1001 12.92 46.40 6.11
N SER A 1002 12.59 45.36 5.32
CA SER A 1002 11.27 44.71 5.29
C SER A 1002 11.37 43.20 5.12
N PHE A 1003 10.40 42.47 5.69
CA PHE A 1003 10.19 41.03 5.45
C PHE A 1003 9.58 40.65 4.10
N HIS A 1004 9.26 41.63 3.25
CA HIS A 1004 8.65 41.37 1.94
C HIS A 1004 9.44 40.36 1.08
N LEU A 1005 10.78 40.38 1.18
CA LEU A 1005 11.67 39.52 0.41
C LEU A 1005 12.06 38.22 1.15
N SER A 1006 11.41 37.93 2.27
CA SER A 1006 11.68 36.76 3.10
C SER A 1006 10.90 35.53 2.60
N PRO A 1007 11.45 34.31 2.75
CA PRO A 1007 10.76 33.09 2.36
C PRO A 1007 9.49 32.83 3.19
N ILE A 1008 8.55 32.08 2.63
CA ILE A 1008 7.26 31.75 3.27
C ILE A 1008 7.41 31.09 4.65
N THR A 1009 8.52 30.39 4.91
CA THR A 1009 8.79 29.74 6.20
C THR A 1009 8.85 30.71 7.38
N ALA A 1010 9.22 31.98 7.13
CA ALA A 1010 9.21 33.02 8.15
C ALA A 1010 7.79 33.27 8.70
N MET A 1011 6.75 33.09 7.88
CA MET A 1011 5.34 33.19 8.29
C MET A 1011 5.02 32.17 9.39
N HIS A 1012 5.36 30.90 9.17
CA HIS A 1012 5.10 29.84 10.13
C HIS A 1012 5.90 30.05 11.43
N CYS A 1013 7.19 30.38 11.32
CA CYS A 1013 8.02 30.65 12.48
C CYS A 1013 7.44 31.79 13.35
N THR A 1014 6.93 32.82 12.68
CA THR A 1014 6.30 33.98 13.33
C THR A 1014 4.97 33.61 13.98
N LEU A 1015 4.13 32.80 13.32
CA LEU A 1015 2.88 32.30 13.90
C LEU A 1015 3.14 31.42 15.13
N SER A 1016 4.10 30.49 15.04
CA SER A 1016 4.50 29.63 16.16
C SER A 1016 4.97 30.44 17.37
N ALA A 1017 5.77 31.49 17.15
CA ALA A 1017 6.18 32.40 18.20
C ALA A 1017 4.99 33.18 18.79
N ALA A 1018 4.08 33.69 17.94
CA ALA A 1018 2.91 34.44 18.38
C ALA A 1018 1.97 33.59 19.25
N MET A 1019 1.73 32.33 18.89
CA MET A 1019 0.92 31.40 19.68
C MET A 1019 1.51 31.16 21.08
N VAL A 1020 2.81 30.88 21.17
CA VAL A 1020 3.49 30.69 22.46
C VAL A 1020 3.46 31.95 23.31
N LEU A 1021 3.64 33.14 22.69
CA LEU A 1021 3.58 34.42 23.40
C LEU A 1021 2.17 34.72 23.93
N LEU A 1022 1.12 34.27 23.23
CA LEU A 1022 -0.27 34.39 23.70
C LEU A 1022 -0.55 33.43 24.87
N GLU A 1023 0.00 32.21 24.84
CA GLU A 1023 -0.14 31.24 25.92
C GLU A 1023 0.58 31.67 27.22
N ASP A 1024 1.63 32.47 27.12
CA ASP A 1024 2.40 33.01 28.27
C ASP A 1024 1.67 34.16 29.01
N ILE A 1025 0.57 34.68 28.46
CA ILE A 1025 -0.24 35.73 29.10
C ILE A 1025 -1.12 35.10 30.18
N SER A 1026 -0.71 35.26 31.44
CA SER A 1026 -1.34 34.64 32.62
C SER A 1026 -2.34 35.53 33.38
N GLY A 1027 -2.77 36.66 32.79
CA GLY A 1027 -3.74 37.60 33.40
C GLY A 1027 -4.62 38.34 32.37
N GLU A 1028 -5.57 39.16 32.85
CA GLU A 1028 -6.44 40.00 32.00
C GLU A 1028 -5.68 41.16 31.32
N ASP A 1029 -4.62 41.67 31.97
CA ASP A 1029 -3.80 42.78 31.47
C ASP A 1029 -2.47 42.28 30.86
N MET A 1030 -2.17 42.71 29.63
CA MET A 1030 -0.93 42.37 28.92
C MET A 1030 0.23 43.32 29.29
N LEU A 1031 1.40 42.77 29.62
CA LEU A 1031 2.60 43.58 29.90
C LEU A 1031 3.07 44.33 28.64
N PRO A 1032 3.60 45.57 28.76
CA PRO A 1032 4.09 46.35 27.60
C PRO A 1032 5.16 45.63 26.77
N SER A 1033 5.98 44.79 27.41
CA SER A 1033 7.01 43.99 26.72
C SER A 1033 6.44 42.81 25.93
N GLN A 1034 5.33 42.22 26.38
CA GLN A 1034 4.60 41.17 25.65
C GLN A 1034 3.85 41.79 24.46
N LYS A 1035 3.22 42.94 24.67
CA LYS A 1035 2.58 43.76 23.63
C LYS A 1035 3.54 44.06 22.48
N SER A 1036 4.70 44.63 22.79
CA SER A 1036 5.70 45.00 21.78
C SER A 1036 6.19 43.80 20.96
N ARG A 1037 6.25 42.59 21.54
CA ARG A 1037 6.65 41.38 20.81
C ARG A 1037 5.56 40.85 19.89
N LEU A 1038 4.29 40.88 20.33
CA LEU A 1038 3.16 40.52 19.49
C LEU A 1038 2.98 41.52 18.33
N GLU A 1039 3.25 42.81 18.57
CA GLU A 1039 3.33 43.84 17.53
C GLU A 1039 4.42 43.53 16.48
N VAL A 1040 5.59 43.06 16.93
CA VAL A 1040 6.65 42.59 16.00
C VAL A 1040 6.15 41.41 15.17
N CYS A 1041 5.50 40.41 15.77
CA CYS A 1041 4.96 39.28 15.03
C CYS A 1041 3.90 39.69 13.98
N VAL A 1042 2.98 40.58 14.36
CA VAL A 1042 1.95 41.11 13.45
C VAL A 1042 2.57 41.92 12.31
N GLY A 1043 3.55 42.79 12.61
CA GLY A 1043 4.27 43.57 11.61
C GLY A 1043 5.06 42.71 10.62
N VAL A 1044 5.67 41.61 11.07
CA VAL A 1044 6.34 40.65 10.18
C VAL A 1044 5.33 39.97 9.25
N LEU A 1045 4.17 39.57 9.74
CA LEU A 1045 3.10 38.95 8.92
C LEU A 1045 2.50 39.94 7.91
N GLU A 1046 2.41 41.21 8.26
CA GLU A 1046 1.99 42.30 7.36
C GLU A 1046 2.98 42.54 6.23
N GLU A 1047 4.27 42.57 6.54
CA GLU A 1047 5.32 42.76 5.54
C GLU A 1047 5.42 41.55 4.59
N LEU A 1048 5.24 40.33 5.12
CA LEU A 1048 5.15 39.11 4.32
C LEU A 1048 3.90 39.07 3.43
N ALA A 1049 2.81 39.73 3.83
CA ALA A 1049 1.53 39.71 3.10
C ALA A 1049 1.63 40.24 1.67
N GLY A 1050 2.63 41.10 1.37
CA GLY A 1050 2.87 41.58 0.00
C GLY A 1050 3.35 40.49 -0.96
N SER A 1051 4.10 39.51 -0.46
CA SER A 1051 4.63 38.39 -1.26
C SER A 1051 3.84 37.11 -1.06
N TRP A 1052 3.15 36.96 0.08
CA TRP A 1052 2.50 35.73 0.51
C TRP A 1052 1.09 36.01 1.04
N GLN A 1053 0.07 35.73 0.24
CA GLN A 1053 -1.34 35.90 0.64
C GLN A 1053 -1.73 35.19 1.95
N PRO A 1054 -1.26 33.96 2.23
CA PRO A 1054 -1.54 33.30 3.51
C PRO A 1054 -1.11 34.12 4.74
N ALA A 1055 -0.05 34.92 4.64
CA ALA A 1055 0.42 35.76 5.75
C ALA A 1055 -0.59 36.87 6.08
N ARG A 1056 -1.28 37.43 5.06
CA ARG A 1056 -2.37 38.42 5.25
C ARG A 1056 -3.52 37.82 6.06
N ARG A 1057 -3.93 36.60 5.70
CA ARG A 1057 -5.02 35.87 6.38
C ARG A 1057 -4.67 35.59 7.84
N ILE A 1058 -3.47 35.09 8.09
CA ILE A 1058 -2.98 34.77 9.45
C ILE A 1058 -2.84 36.04 10.28
N GLY A 1059 -2.25 37.10 9.72
CA GLY A 1059 -2.11 38.41 10.39
C GLY A 1059 -3.46 39.00 10.78
N ASN A 1060 -4.45 39.00 9.87
CA ASN A 1060 -5.79 39.48 10.14
C ASN A 1060 -6.50 38.67 11.25
N ASN A 1061 -6.35 37.35 11.24
CA ASN A 1061 -6.89 36.50 12.30
C ASN A 1061 -6.24 36.79 13.66
N LEU A 1062 -4.92 36.95 13.69
CA LEU A 1062 -4.19 37.32 14.90
C LEU A 1062 -4.63 38.67 15.45
N ARG A 1063 -4.83 39.68 14.59
CA ARG A 1063 -5.38 40.99 15.00
C ARG A 1063 -6.79 40.86 15.57
N ARG A 1064 -7.67 40.07 14.94
CA ARG A 1064 -9.04 39.82 15.44
C ARG A 1064 -9.00 39.20 16.84
N LEU A 1065 -8.16 38.21 17.07
CA LEU A 1065 -7.99 37.58 18.39
C LEU A 1065 -7.49 38.57 19.45
N LEU A 1066 -6.48 39.38 19.11
CA LEU A 1066 -5.93 40.39 20.01
C LEU A 1066 -6.97 41.48 20.35
N SER A 1067 -7.76 41.90 19.37
CA SER A 1067 -8.83 42.88 19.57
C SER A 1067 -9.97 42.32 20.43
N ALA A 1068 -10.39 41.07 20.20
CA ALA A 1068 -11.51 40.44 20.90
C ALA A 1068 -11.18 40.07 22.36
N ARG A 1069 -9.93 39.69 22.65
CA ARG A 1069 -9.52 39.17 23.96
C ARG A 1069 -8.86 40.21 24.87
N TYR A 1070 -8.20 41.22 24.29
CA TYR A 1070 -7.40 42.19 25.06
C TYR A 1070 -7.70 43.66 24.73
N ASN A 1071 -8.73 43.97 23.92
CA ASN A 1071 -9.10 45.34 23.50
C ASN A 1071 -7.94 46.15 22.90
N LEU A 1072 -6.98 45.49 22.23
CA LEU A 1072 -5.88 46.17 21.56
C LEU A 1072 -6.22 46.51 20.11
N THR A 1073 -6.21 47.80 19.77
CA THR A 1073 -6.12 48.30 18.41
C THR A 1073 -4.65 48.50 18.03
N LEU A 1074 -4.15 47.66 17.12
CA LEU A 1074 -2.85 47.83 16.49
C LEU A 1074 -2.97 48.79 15.28
N PRO A 1075 -1.93 49.59 14.95
CA PRO A 1075 -1.97 50.49 13.80
C PRO A 1075 -2.14 49.72 12.48
N GLY A 1076 -2.94 50.26 11.56
CA GLY A 1076 -3.35 49.57 10.31
C GLY A 1076 -4.83 49.15 10.28
N SER A 1077 -5.65 49.59 11.24
CA SER A 1077 -7.10 49.40 11.25
C SER A 1077 -7.79 50.25 10.17
N GLU A 1078 -7.58 49.95 8.89
CA GLU A 1078 -8.60 50.31 7.92
C GLU A 1078 -9.74 49.31 8.06
N THR A 1079 -10.89 49.88 8.44
CA THR A 1079 -12.20 49.27 8.37
C THR A 1079 -12.50 48.90 6.91
N GLU A 1080 -12.09 47.72 6.47
CA GLU A 1080 -12.77 47.10 5.35
C GLU A 1080 -14.09 46.53 5.87
N GLY A 1081 -15.19 46.97 5.24
CA GLY A 1081 -16.56 46.57 5.54
C GLY A 1081 -16.79 45.06 5.41
N PRO A 1082 -18.03 44.59 5.64
CA PRO A 1082 -18.36 43.18 5.47
C PRO A 1082 -17.87 42.75 4.09
N LEU A 1083 -17.07 41.67 4.03
CA LEU A 1083 -16.52 41.05 2.82
C LEU A 1083 -17.41 41.38 1.63
N GLN A 1084 -17.03 42.42 0.89
CA GLN A 1084 -17.65 42.68 -0.38
C GLN A 1084 -17.19 41.49 -1.22
N GLN A 1085 -18.12 40.58 -1.49
CA GLN A 1085 -18.03 39.69 -2.63
C GLN A 1085 -17.88 40.58 -3.86
N THR A 1086 -16.65 41.04 -4.14
CA THR A 1086 -16.20 41.34 -5.49
C THR A 1086 -16.01 39.95 -6.09
N GLY A 1087 -17.01 39.34 -6.73
CA GLY A 1087 -17.62 39.91 -7.93
C GLY A 1087 -16.71 39.74 -9.15
N ASP A 1088 -15.49 39.24 -8.96
CA ASP A 1088 -14.56 38.84 -10.02
C ASP A 1088 -14.05 37.42 -9.75
N ASP A 1089 -14.99 36.49 -9.57
CA ASP A 1089 -14.84 35.07 -9.94
C ASP A 1089 -14.98 34.91 -11.47
N LEU A 1090 -14.46 35.89 -12.23
CA LEU A 1090 -14.40 35.87 -13.68
C LEU A 1090 -12.97 35.43 -14.05
N PHE A 1091 -12.76 34.12 -14.10
CA PHE A 1091 -11.93 33.38 -15.08
C PHE A 1091 -11.71 31.94 -14.58
N ALA A 1092 -12.80 31.25 -14.28
CA ALA A 1092 -12.93 29.89 -14.78
C ALA A 1092 -13.26 30.00 -16.27
N PRO A 1093 -12.48 29.43 -17.21
CA PRO A 1093 -12.96 29.27 -18.56
C PRO A 1093 -14.13 28.30 -18.52
N SER A 1094 -15.31 28.83 -18.81
CA SER A 1094 -16.50 28.07 -19.14
C SER A 1094 -16.19 27.05 -20.24
N MET A 1095 -16.28 25.77 -19.92
CA MET A 1095 -17.14 24.90 -20.73
C MET A 1095 -18.38 24.64 -19.89
N GLY A 1096 -19.44 25.37 -20.22
CA GLY A 1096 -20.67 25.43 -19.44
C GLY A 1096 -21.48 24.15 -19.48
N PHE A 1097 -22.34 23.97 -18.47
CA PHE A 1097 -23.78 23.85 -18.69
C PHE A 1097 -24.52 24.30 -17.42
N ASP A 1098 -25.67 24.94 -17.64
CA ASP A 1098 -26.32 25.92 -16.78
C ASP A 1098 -26.90 25.43 -15.46
N PHE A 1099 -26.83 26.31 -14.46
CA PHE A 1099 -27.59 26.29 -13.21
C PHE A 1099 -29.10 26.46 -13.47
N VAL A 1100 -29.92 25.63 -12.83
CA VAL A 1100 -31.27 26.03 -12.42
C VAL A 1100 -31.22 26.28 -10.91
N ASN A 1101 -31.14 27.55 -10.54
CA ASN A 1101 -31.35 28.02 -9.18
C ASN A 1101 -32.78 27.70 -8.74
N GLY A 1102 -32.91 26.91 -7.68
CA GLY A 1102 -34.20 26.52 -7.10
C GLY A 1102 -34.09 26.29 -5.60
N GLY A 1103 -33.95 27.38 -4.84
CA GLY A 1103 -34.57 27.53 -3.52
C GLY A 1103 -33.92 26.86 -2.31
N THR A 1104 -33.92 27.63 -1.23
CA THR A 1104 -33.87 27.25 0.20
C THR A 1104 -32.53 26.79 0.78
N THR A 1105 -31.89 27.75 1.45
CA THR A 1105 -31.43 27.65 2.84
C THR A 1105 -31.96 26.41 3.58
N ASP A 1106 -31.07 25.49 3.98
CA ASP A 1106 -31.09 24.78 5.27
C ASP A 1106 -29.91 23.79 5.36
N PHE A 1107 -29.43 23.55 6.60
CA PHE A 1107 -28.32 22.65 7.03
C PHE A 1107 -26.92 23.26 7.28
N LEU A 1108 -26.90 24.31 8.10
CA LEU A 1108 -26.17 24.21 9.38
C LEU A 1108 -27.08 23.44 10.36
N PRO A 1109 -26.66 22.34 11.01
CA PRO A 1109 -27.46 21.76 12.08
C PRO A 1109 -27.36 22.64 13.33
N GLN A 1110 -28.50 23.23 13.71
CA GLN A 1110 -28.69 23.89 15.00
C GLN A 1110 -28.52 22.89 16.14
N TYR A 1111 -27.57 23.16 17.04
CA TYR A 1111 -27.79 22.97 18.48
C TYR A 1111 -27.77 24.35 19.13
N ALA A 1112 -28.93 25.00 19.11
CA ALA A 1112 -29.32 26.00 20.09
C ALA A 1112 -30.84 26.10 20.08
N GLU A 1113 -31.51 25.52 21.08
CA GLU A 1113 -32.47 26.26 21.93
C GLU A 1113 -32.96 25.41 23.11
N GLY A 1114 -32.75 25.94 24.33
CA GLY A 1114 -33.13 25.27 25.58
C GLY A 1114 -32.62 25.90 26.89
N LEU A 1115 -32.66 27.25 27.03
CA LEU A 1115 -32.68 28.07 28.28
C LEU A 1115 -31.39 28.22 29.15
N PRO A 1116 -31.23 29.30 29.98
CA PRO A 1116 -31.59 30.71 29.80
C PRO A 1116 -30.39 31.68 30.01
N SER A 1117 -30.45 32.83 29.32
CA SER A 1117 -29.82 34.14 29.61
C SER A 1117 -28.73 34.26 30.70
N ALA A 1118 -27.46 34.45 30.29
CA ALA A 1118 -26.44 35.28 30.96
C ALA A 1118 -25.27 35.62 29.99
N PRO A 1119 -24.64 36.81 30.06
CA PRO A 1119 -23.62 37.24 29.10
C PRO A 1119 -22.24 36.64 29.45
N GLY A 1120 -21.58 35.93 28.52
CA GLY A 1120 -20.26 35.37 28.78
C GLY A 1120 -19.49 34.91 27.53
N LEU A 1121 -18.39 35.62 27.26
CA LEU A 1121 -17.13 35.32 26.52
C LEU A 1121 -17.10 34.40 25.26
N PRO A 1122 -16.30 34.75 24.21
CA PRO A 1122 -16.05 33.87 23.06
C PRO A 1122 -15.16 32.66 23.41
N PRO A 1123 -15.20 31.58 22.60
CA PRO A 1123 -14.60 30.28 22.92
C PRO A 1123 -13.06 30.32 23.05
N ALA A 1124 -12.54 29.35 23.81
CA ALA A 1124 -11.14 29.21 24.19
C ALA A 1124 -10.17 29.10 23.00
N LEU A 1125 -8.89 29.39 23.30
CA LEU A 1125 -7.69 29.35 22.42
C LEU A 1125 -7.55 28.07 21.58
N ASP A 1126 -8.26 27.00 21.92
CA ASP A 1126 -8.23 25.69 21.27
C ASP A 1126 -8.99 25.63 19.92
N SER A 1127 -9.66 26.71 19.52
CA SER A 1127 -10.48 26.78 18.29
C SER A 1127 -9.78 27.39 17.07
N LEU A 1128 -8.52 27.82 17.21
CA LEU A 1128 -7.69 28.13 16.04
C LEU A 1128 -7.16 26.81 15.49
N PRO A 1129 -7.20 26.57 14.17
CA PRO A 1129 -6.72 25.32 13.60
C PRO A 1129 -5.23 25.15 13.94
N VAL A 1130 -4.98 24.34 14.96
CA VAL A 1130 -3.66 23.92 15.37
C VAL A 1130 -3.12 23.03 14.25
N ASP A 1131 -2.02 23.46 13.66
CA ASP A 1131 -1.07 22.64 12.91
C ASP A 1131 -1.39 22.22 11.46
N TYR A 1132 -2.33 22.86 10.74
CA TYR A 1132 -2.44 22.63 9.28
C TYR A 1132 -1.33 23.32 8.46
N GLY A 1133 -0.83 24.48 8.91
CA GLY A 1133 0.14 25.27 8.13
C GLY A 1133 1.55 24.68 8.09
N LEU A 1134 2.01 24.01 9.15
CA LEU A 1134 3.34 23.39 9.14
C LEU A 1134 3.30 21.99 8.55
N PHE A 1135 2.23 21.25 8.80
CA PHE A 1135 2.03 19.97 8.16
C PHE A 1135 1.92 20.20 6.66
N ASP A 1136 1.15 21.16 6.15
CA ASP A 1136 1.14 21.43 4.71
C ASP A 1136 2.44 22.07 4.20
N VAL A 1137 3.10 23.00 4.90
CA VAL A 1137 4.38 23.58 4.42
C VAL A 1137 5.54 22.58 4.48
N LEU A 1138 5.65 21.73 5.51
CA LEU A 1138 6.67 20.67 5.58
C LEU A 1138 6.34 19.46 4.71
N ASN A 1139 5.05 19.16 4.52
CA ASN A 1139 4.60 18.07 3.65
C ASN A 1139 4.54 18.52 2.16
N GLN A 1140 4.52 19.83 1.88
CA GLN A 1140 4.84 20.44 0.59
C GLN A 1140 6.36 20.58 0.39
N MET A 1141 7.14 20.76 1.46
CA MET A 1141 8.60 20.59 1.49
C MET A 1141 9.03 19.12 1.61
N ASN A 1142 8.10 18.15 1.49
CA ASN A 1142 8.39 16.71 1.41
C ASN A 1142 9.00 16.33 0.05
N MET A 1143 9.88 17.21 -0.42
CA MET A 1143 11.04 16.90 -1.22
C MET A 1143 12.13 16.23 -0.35
N ASP A 1144 11.96 16.02 0.97
CA ASP A 1144 12.95 15.33 1.83
C ASP A 1144 13.22 13.86 1.46
N ARG A 1145 12.44 13.25 0.55
CA ARG A 1145 12.78 11.96 -0.11
C ARG A 1145 13.37 12.10 -1.53
N MET A 1146 13.44 13.33 -2.04
CA MET A 1146 13.96 13.72 -3.35
C MET A 1146 15.27 14.53 -3.27
N TRP A 1147 15.48 15.28 -2.19
CA TRP A 1147 16.75 15.85 -1.75
C TRP A 1147 17.56 14.84 -1.02
#